data_AF-A0A1Y2PB38-F1
#
_entry.id   AF-A0A1Y2PB38-F1
#
_cell.length_a   1.000
_cell.length_b   1.000
_cell.length_c   1.000
_cell.angle_alpha   90.00
_cell.angle_beta   90.00
_cell.angle_gamma   90.00
#
_symmetry.space_group_name_H-M   'P 1'
#
loop_
_entity.id
_entity.type
_entity.pdbx_description
1 polymer ?
#
loop_
_entity_poly.entity_id
_entity_poly.type
_entity_poly.pdbx_seq_one_letter_code
_entity_poly.pdbx_strand_id
1 'polypeptide(L)'
;MVENLASIVTKNEVFIGIEYGNIQPTELKTSTKYDVLILDKLYPPKEVIRLAAKSKGLNPKNYYLNGGDSTNKYLQKMGFPIFSKKGNHLGGGDTGKIWKLGTRWGKGKPNYNSLLETEKIVISVERFKYNTGDLVVIMDGHTVTSIARVESEMIPVTSTPELQEQFESLEIEWSEWILTAKATIYNLNPSEQFIYKLDAGIREVQKQEVKEKAIKFWFEKYYKNNFLNSFNKKDLSPSAEINFSGNKSFNGINDSNVKPKLDANIISKNFARLITNLKDNKGQMLGLFGQWGRGKTFLMDLVCKELKIGTPKESNFYYVNFHAWKYQDTEGVWAYLYQQITEQYFTHKKDTYWITSKLKEYWLLSKLNFNRNGFGDAVLFLMLLVFAATIIVIYPELIENVQFWKAFFITSLSTQTLLFLKKTWKLGDKGKRLIKKYTHKPSFNKLLGVQAEIQEELKYVLKSWIPKVEDIKNNKRLLLFVDDLDRCKEERLIQVIDALRVMLEDQDIVKRVIIVTAIDEKILERAIELKYNEFLDKEGDNRKGSLIKEYLDKLFIACIKLPPLYDKEKEVMIDAYADKIGVEIEETKLKTQVTSGMIEYKDLKNIKTEVVESESKSLNGYLGVEKQEEKKIIIEESKKTEESTYIIKSKELILLKGYAKKLEGDITPRQLRIFMYRYLLARDLAKSFNNNIAPSEEWCRYALSKIVENRNKNFIEFENNEIEKESDIKINGVSEELKESTQKLIAIVAPY
;
A
#
# COMPACT_ATOMS: atom_id res chain seq x y z
N MET A 1 3.60 -33.12 -30.56
CA MET A 1 3.67 -31.72 -30.07
C MET A 1 3.51 -31.75 -28.56
N VAL A 2 4.24 -30.94 -27.80
CA VAL A 2 4.03 -30.86 -26.34
C VAL A 2 2.77 -30.05 -26.09
N GLU A 3 1.81 -30.60 -25.35
CA GLU A 3 0.56 -29.92 -25.05
C GLU A 3 0.75 -28.71 -24.14
N ASN A 4 -0.11 -27.70 -24.32
CA ASN A 4 -0.09 -26.49 -23.51
C ASN A 4 -0.74 -26.77 -22.15
N LEU A 5 -0.02 -26.53 -21.05
CA LEU A 5 -0.54 -26.80 -19.70
C LEU A 5 -1.86 -26.06 -19.41
N ALA A 6 -2.06 -24.89 -20.02
CA ALA A 6 -3.28 -24.11 -19.86
C ALA A 6 -4.52 -24.70 -20.58
N SER A 7 -4.37 -25.64 -21.52
CA SER A 7 -5.50 -26.28 -22.22
C SER A 7 -6.00 -27.58 -21.57
N ILE A 8 -5.26 -28.13 -20.60
CA ILE A 8 -5.56 -29.43 -19.95
C ILE A 8 -6.04 -29.30 -18.49
N VAL A 9 -6.07 -28.09 -17.93
CA VAL A 9 -6.63 -27.82 -16.60
C VAL A 9 -8.07 -27.29 -16.67
N THR A 10 -8.88 -27.51 -15.63
CA THR A 10 -10.30 -27.12 -15.58
C THR A 10 -10.62 -26.03 -14.53
N LYS A 11 -11.82 -25.42 -14.59
CA LYS A 11 -12.27 -24.40 -13.62
C LYS A 11 -12.27 -24.94 -12.17
N ASN A 12 -12.69 -26.19 -11.98
CA ASN A 12 -12.72 -26.83 -10.66
C ASN A 12 -11.30 -27.12 -10.14
N GLU A 13 -10.38 -27.56 -10.98
CA GLU A 13 -8.97 -27.76 -10.61
C GLU A 13 -8.29 -26.45 -10.20
N VAL A 14 -8.66 -25.32 -10.82
CA VAL A 14 -8.21 -23.98 -10.42
C VAL A 14 -8.71 -23.62 -9.01
N PHE A 15 -9.98 -23.87 -8.68
CA PHE A 15 -10.48 -23.65 -7.32
C PHE A 15 -9.81 -24.57 -6.30
N ILE A 16 -9.76 -25.89 -6.55
CA ILE A 16 -9.11 -26.88 -5.66
C ILE A 16 -7.63 -26.51 -5.45
N GLY A 17 -6.91 -26.12 -6.51
CA GLY A 17 -5.50 -25.74 -6.42
C GLY A 17 -5.22 -24.49 -5.58
N ILE A 18 -6.23 -23.66 -5.32
CA ILE A 18 -6.13 -22.43 -4.52
C ILE A 18 -6.67 -22.64 -3.10
N GLU A 19 -7.88 -23.21 -2.97
CA GLU A 19 -8.54 -23.44 -1.68
C GLU A 19 -7.83 -24.51 -0.85
N TYR A 20 -7.49 -25.67 -1.45
CA TYR A 20 -6.92 -26.80 -0.72
C TYR A 20 -5.48 -26.56 -0.24
N GLY A 21 -4.80 -25.55 -0.81
CA GLY A 21 -3.50 -25.08 -0.33
C GLY A 21 -3.56 -23.85 0.58
N ASN A 22 -4.74 -23.22 0.75
CA ASN A 22 -4.94 -21.94 1.44
C ASN A 22 -3.99 -20.81 0.95
N ILE A 23 -3.55 -20.89 -0.31
CA ILE A 23 -2.41 -20.15 -0.84
C ILE A 23 -2.79 -18.68 -1.02
N GLN A 24 -2.13 -17.77 -0.30
CA GLN A 24 -2.34 -16.34 -0.52
C GLN A 24 -1.65 -15.89 -1.81
N PRO A 25 -2.20 -14.91 -2.55
CA PRO A 25 -1.56 -14.40 -3.78
C PRO A 25 -0.12 -13.90 -3.58
N THR A 26 0.22 -13.49 -2.35
CA THR A 26 1.55 -13.06 -1.90
C THR A 26 2.60 -14.17 -1.91
N GLU A 27 2.20 -15.43 -1.84
CA GLU A 27 3.10 -16.60 -1.88
C GLU A 27 3.46 -17.01 -3.32
N LEU A 28 2.74 -16.47 -4.31
CA LEU A 28 2.91 -16.84 -5.72
C LEU A 28 3.80 -15.85 -6.48
N LYS A 29 4.59 -16.39 -7.41
CA LYS A 29 5.45 -15.59 -8.28
C LYS A 29 4.64 -14.59 -9.10
N THR A 30 4.82 -13.31 -8.80
CA THR A 30 4.01 -12.21 -9.35
C THR A 30 4.02 -12.15 -10.88
N SER A 31 2.88 -11.74 -11.45
CA SER A 31 2.77 -11.48 -12.89
C SER A 31 3.48 -10.18 -13.29
N THR A 32 3.87 -10.05 -14.56
CA THR A 32 4.48 -8.83 -15.11
C THR A 32 3.49 -7.85 -15.74
N LYS A 33 2.39 -8.34 -16.33
CA LYS A 33 1.44 -7.53 -17.12
C LYS A 33 -0.02 -7.70 -16.69
N TYR A 34 -0.42 -8.90 -16.26
CA TYR A 34 -1.81 -9.24 -16.00
C TYR A 34 -1.99 -10.14 -14.78
N ASP A 35 -2.98 -9.83 -13.95
CA ASP A 35 -3.45 -10.69 -12.85
C ASP A 35 -4.84 -11.27 -13.18
N VAL A 36 -5.24 -12.33 -12.48
CA VAL A 36 -6.55 -12.99 -12.62
C VAL A 36 -7.31 -12.94 -11.29
N LEU A 37 -8.59 -12.58 -11.31
CA LEU A 37 -9.43 -12.52 -10.10
C LEU A 37 -10.07 -13.88 -9.83
N ILE A 38 -9.83 -14.42 -8.64
CA ILE A 38 -10.36 -15.69 -8.16
C ILE A 38 -10.65 -15.53 -6.67
N LEU A 39 -11.84 -15.92 -6.18
CA LEU A 39 -12.23 -15.79 -4.76
C LEU A 39 -11.85 -14.41 -4.17
N ASP A 40 -12.27 -13.36 -4.87
CA ASP A 40 -12.05 -11.94 -4.55
C ASP A 40 -10.59 -11.49 -4.38
N LYS A 41 -9.61 -12.29 -4.84
CA LYS A 41 -8.17 -11.99 -4.79
C LYS A 41 -7.52 -12.05 -6.17
N LEU A 42 -6.51 -11.20 -6.39
CA LEU A 42 -5.77 -11.10 -7.66
C LEU A 42 -4.54 -12.01 -7.65
N TYR A 43 -4.56 -13.07 -8.45
CA TYR A 43 -3.48 -14.05 -8.55
C TYR A 43 -2.67 -13.93 -9.86
N PRO A 44 -1.42 -14.43 -9.91
CA PRO A 44 -0.64 -14.51 -11.14
C PRO A 44 -1.13 -15.64 -12.09
N PRO A 45 -1.54 -15.34 -13.34
CA PRO A 45 -2.17 -16.32 -14.26
C PRO A 45 -1.35 -17.59 -14.53
N LYS A 46 -0.01 -17.50 -14.57
CA LYS A 46 0.85 -18.68 -14.74
C LYS A 46 0.86 -19.60 -13.53
N GLU A 47 0.88 -19.02 -12.33
CA GLU A 47 1.00 -19.81 -11.10
C GLU A 47 -0.33 -20.49 -10.77
N VAL A 48 -1.46 -19.82 -11.02
CA VAL A 48 -2.81 -20.43 -10.98
C VAL A 48 -2.89 -21.70 -11.83
N ILE A 49 -2.45 -21.66 -13.09
CA ILE A 49 -2.44 -22.83 -13.98
C ILE A 49 -1.50 -23.93 -13.48
N ARG A 50 -0.39 -23.60 -12.81
CA ARG A 50 0.51 -24.59 -12.20
C ARG A 50 -0.07 -25.23 -10.93
N LEU A 51 -0.83 -24.47 -10.14
CA LEU A 51 -1.55 -25.00 -8.98
C LEU A 51 -2.67 -25.95 -9.42
N ALA A 52 -3.46 -25.55 -10.43
CA ALA A 52 -4.49 -26.39 -11.04
C ALA A 52 -3.91 -27.69 -11.64
N ALA A 53 -2.74 -27.60 -12.29
CA ALA A 53 -2.05 -28.78 -12.77
C ALA A 53 -1.61 -29.73 -11.63
N LYS A 54 -1.09 -29.18 -10.53
CA LYS A 54 -0.71 -29.98 -9.35
C LYS A 54 -1.91 -30.64 -8.67
N SER A 55 -3.05 -29.95 -8.51
CA SER A 55 -4.26 -30.55 -7.94
C SER A 55 -4.85 -31.65 -8.85
N LYS A 56 -4.61 -31.57 -10.17
CA LYS A 56 -4.86 -32.66 -11.14
C LYS A 56 -3.80 -33.78 -11.15
N GLY A 57 -2.80 -33.76 -10.26
CA GLY A 57 -1.71 -34.75 -10.22
C GLY A 57 -0.66 -34.61 -11.34
N LEU A 58 -0.72 -33.56 -12.17
CA LEU A 58 0.24 -33.33 -13.24
C LEU A 58 1.49 -32.60 -12.74
N ASN A 59 2.68 -33.01 -13.21
CA ASN A 59 3.92 -32.28 -12.96
C ASN A 59 4.06 -31.11 -13.96
N PRO A 60 4.01 -29.83 -13.53
CA PRO A 60 4.05 -28.69 -14.45
C PRO A 60 5.36 -28.54 -15.25
N LYS A 61 6.44 -29.23 -14.87
CA LYS A 61 7.72 -29.22 -15.60
C LYS A 61 7.65 -29.99 -16.92
N ASN A 62 6.70 -30.91 -17.08
CA ASN A 62 6.60 -31.79 -18.26
C ASN A 62 5.81 -31.16 -19.42
N TYR A 63 5.23 -29.98 -19.22
CA TYR A 63 4.31 -29.33 -20.16
C TYR A 63 4.76 -27.92 -20.52
N TYR A 64 4.32 -27.45 -21.67
CA TYR A 64 4.66 -26.11 -22.16
C TYR A 64 3.67 -25.07 -21.60
N LEU A 65 4.17 -23.98 -20.99
CA LEU A 65 3.32 -22.90 -20.45
C LEU A 65 3.83 -21.51 -20.89
N ASN A 66 3.20 -20.98 -21.94
CA ASN A 66 3.36 -19.59 -22.40
C ASN A 66 2.96 -18.56 -21.32
N GLY A 67 3.13 -17.26 -21.60
CA GLY A 67 2.73 -16.17 -20.72
C GLY A 67 2.03 -15.04 -21.44
N GLY A 68 1.31 -14.22 -20.68
CA GLY A 68 0.46 -13.17 -21.23
C GLY A 68 -0.79 -13.73 -21.88
N ASP A 69 -1.17 -13.14 -23.02
CA ASP A 69 -2.49 -13.31 -23.64
C ASP A 69 -2.82 -14.77 -24.01
N SER A 70 -1.79 -15.57 -24.32
CA SER A 70 -1.92 -17.01 -24.60
C SER A 70 -2.45 -17.85 -23.44
N THR A 71 -2.17 -17.45 -22.20
CA THR A 71 -2.55 -18.18 -20.98
C THR A 71 -3.83 -17.58 -20.40
N ASN A 72 -3.92 -16.25 -20.45
CA ASN A 72 -5.12 -15.50 -20.11
C ASN A 72 -6.34 -15.98 -20.92
N LYS A 73 -6.17 -16.29 -22.21
CA LYS A 73 -7.25 -16.81 -23.08
C LYS A 73 -7.92 -18.09 -22.53
N TYR A 74 -7.18 -18.95 -21.82
CA TYR A 74 -7.73 -20.16 -21.21
C TYR A 74 -8.44 -19.85 -19.90
N LEU A 75 -7.87 -18.99 -19.05
CA LEU A 75 -8.52 -18.54 -17.81
C LEU A 75 -9.80 -17.75 -18.09
N GLN A 76 -9.80 -16.89 -19.13
CA GLN A 76 -11.01 -16.25 -19.65
C GLN A 76 -12.02 -17.28 -20.15
N LYS A 77 -11.61 -18.30 -20.92
CA LYS A 77 -12.53 -19.40 -21.29
C LYS A 77 -13.10 -20.18 -20.09
N MET A 78 -12.40 -20.21 -18.96
CA MET A 78 -12.88 -20.82 -17.71
C MET A 78 -13.75 -19.86 -16.88
N GLY A 79 -13.87 -18.59 -17.28
CA GLY A 79 -14.69 -17.59 -16.60
C GLY A 79 -13.94 -16.66 -15.64
N PHE A 80 -12.61 -16.68 -15.60
CA PHE A 80 -11.87 -15.83 -14.67
C PHE A 80 -11.52 -14.45 -15.25
N PRO A 81 -11.92 -13.33 -14.60
CA PRO A 81 -11.63 -11.98 -15.09
C PRO A 81 -10.13 -11.64 -15.05
N ILE A 82 -9.62 -10.97 -16.08
CA ILE A 82 -8.21 -10.61 -16.23
C ILE A 82 -8.00 -9.09 -16.12
N PHE A 83 -7.07 -8.70 -15.24
CA PHE A 83 -6.74 -7.31 -14.91
C PHE A 83 -5.36 -6.95 -15.44
N SER A 84 -5.20 -5.85 -16.17
CA SER A 84 -3.88 -5.33 -16.51
C SER A 84 -3.33 -4.48 -15.38
N LYS A 85 -2.05 -4.67 -15.03
CA LYS A 85 -1.33 -3.83 -14.05
C LYS A 85 -1.16 -2.37 -14.51
N LYS A 86 -1.52 -2.04 -15.76
CA LYS A 86 -1.56 -0.68 -16.30
C LYS A 86 -2.96 -0.04 -16.34
N GLY A 87 -3.98 -0.67 -15.73
CA GLY A 87 -5.32 -0.09 -15.58
C GLY A 87 -6.29 -0.29 -16.76
N ASN A 88 -5.87 -0.91 -17.87
CA ASN A 88 -6.75 -1.20 -19.00
C ASN A 88 -7.28 -2.65 -18.94
N HIS A 89 -8.59 -2.80 -18.83
CA HIS A 89 -9.24 -4.13 -18.74
C HIS A 89 -9.34 -4.85 -20.09
N LEU A 90 -9.30 -6.18 -20.05
CA LEU A 90 -9.59 -7.06 -21.20
C LEU A 90 -10.73 -8.02 -20.85
N GLY A 91 -11.95 -7.59 -21.15
CA GLY A 91 -13.18 -8.40 -21.05
C GLY A 91 -14.05 -8.05 -19.85
N GLY A 92 -15.36 -7.96 -20.09
CA GLY A 92 -16.36 -7.90 -19.02
C GLY A 92 -16.92 -9.30 -18.78
N GLY A 93 -16.90 -9.74 -17.53
CA GLY A 93 -17.48 -11.03 -17.16
C GLY A 93 -16.71 -12.27 -17.58
N ASP A 94 -17.30 -13.43 -17.28
CA ASP A 94 -16.66 -14.75 -17.42
C ASP A 94 -16.24 -15.01 -18.88
N THR A 95 -17.07 -14.78 -19.91
CA THR A 95 -16.62 -14.95 -21.31
C THR A 95 -15.89 -13.72 -21.90
N GLY A 96 -15.74 -12.65 -21.11
CA GLY A 96 -15.21 -11.36 -21.55
C GLY A 96 -16.18 -10.55 -22.43
N LYS A 97 -17.38 -11.08 -22.72
CA LYS A 97 -18.41 -10.42 -23.53
C LYS A 97 -19.28 -9.48 -22.70
N ILE A 98 -19.68 -8.39 -23.37
CA ILE A 98 -20.62 -7.43 -22.81
C ILE A 98 -21.79 -7.34 -23.78
N TRP A 99 -22.99 -7.60 -23.29
CA TRP A 99 -24.20 -7.68 -24.08
C TRP A 99 -25.03 -6.39 -23.98
N LYS A 100 -25.96 -6.21 -24.92
CA LYS A 100 -26.94 -5.13 -24.94
C LYS A 100 -28.35 -5.70 -24.76
N LEU A 101 -29.03 -5.23 -23.71
CA LEU A 101 -30.45 -5.48 -23.45
C LEU A 101 -31.21 -4.15 -23.57
N GLY A 102 -32.12 -4.06 -24.54
CA GLY A 102 -33.02 -2.91 -24.68
C GLY A 102 -34.38 -3.24 -24.05
N THR A 103 -34.87 -2.38 -23.15
CA THR A 103 -35.99 -2.69 -22.25
C THR A 103 -37.39 -2.49 -22.85
N ARG A 104 -37.51 -2.56 -24.18
CA ARG A 104 -38.79 -2.47 -24.91
C ARG A 104 -38.86 -3.61 -25.92
N TRP A 105 -39.93 -4.39 -25.86
CA TRP A 105 -40.07 -5.59 -26.70
C TRP A 105 -40.24 -5.24 -28.19
N GLY A 106 -40.95 -4.14 -28.47
CA GLY A 106 -41.16 -3.61 -29.81
C GLY A 106 -41.44 -2.11 -29.81
N LYS A 107 -41.61 -1.53 -31.01
CA LYS A 107 -41.92 -0.11 -31.16
C LYS A 107 -43.32 0.17 -30.57
N GLY A 108 -43.39 1.10 -29.61
CA GLY A 108 -44.64 1.46 -28.92
C GLY A 108 -45.04 0.54 -27.75
N LYS A 109 -44.27 -0.51 -27.48
CA LYS A 109 -44.54 -1.45 -26.37
C LYS A 109 -44.11 -0.87 -25.00
N PRO A 110 -44.66 -1.39 -23.88
CA PRO A 110 -44.23 -1.03 -22.52
C PRO A 110 -42.72 -1.12 -22.30
N ASN A 111 -42.20 -0.35 -21.35
CA ASN A 111 -40.82 -0.48 -20.88
C ASN A 111 -40.81 -1.45 -19.69
N TYR A 112 -40.07 -2.56 -19.83
CA TYR A 112 -39.99 -3.62 -18.81
C TYR A 112 -38.76 -3.51 -17.88
N ASN A 113 -38.10 -2.35 -17.80
CA ASN A 113 -36.94 -2.18 -16.92
C ASN A 113 -37.27 -2.46 -15.43
N SER A 114 -38.47 -2.08 -14.97
CA SER A 114 -38.96 -2.35 -13.61
C SER A 114 -39.06 -3.85 -13.30
N LEU A 115 -39.45 -4.67 -14.28
CA LEU A 115 -39.49 -6.14 -14.16
C LEU A 115 -38.07 -6.69 -13.91
N LEU A 116 -37.10 -6.26 -14.71
CA LEU A 116 -35.70 -6.71 -14.57
C LEU A 116 -35.14 -6.39 -13.17
N GLU A 117 -35.42 -5.18 -12.67
CA GLU A 117 -34.93 -4.72 -11.36
C GLU A 117 -35.64 -5.38 -10.18
N THR A 118 -36.95 -5.62 -10.29
CA THR A 118 -37.76 -6.23 -9.21
C THR A 118 -37.43 -7.72 -9.07
N GLU A 119 -37.48 -8.46 -10.17
CA GLU A 119 -37.26 -9.92 -10.18
C GLU A 119 -35.77 -10.30 -10.24
N LYS A 120 -34.88 -9.31 -10.44
CA LYS A 120 -33.42 -9.47 -10.56
C LYS A 120 -33.04 -10.48 -11.64
N ILE A 121 -33.56 -10.23 -12.84
CA ILE A 121 -33.35 -11.07 -14.02
C ILE A 121 -32.86 -10.26 -15.21
N VAL A 122 -32.26 -10.95 -16.18
CA VAL A 122 -32.06 -10.46 -17.55
C VAL A 122 -32.76 -11.37 -18.54
N ILE A 123 -33.29 -10.78 -19.61
CA ILE A 123 -33.99 -11.47 -20.70
C ILE A 123 -33.10 -11.48 -21.94
N SER A 124 -33.07 -12.59 -22.67
CA SER A 124 -32.53 -12.66 -24.04
C SER A 124 -33.33 -13.67 -24.87
N VAL A 125 -32.88 -13.89 -26.10
CA VAL A 125 -33.42 -14.90 -27.02
C VAL A 125 -32.39 -16.00 -27.21
N GLU A 126 -32.82 -17.21 -27.56
CA GLU A 126 -31.96 -18.40 -27.73
C GLU A 126 -30.69 -18.11 -28.57
N ARG A 127 -30.86 -17.41 -29.71
CA ARG A 127 -29.76 -17.00 -30.61
C ARG A 127 -28.68 -16.11 -29.96
N PHE A 128 -29.01 -15.42 -28.87
CA PHE A 128 -28.13 -14.49 -28.15
C PHE A 128 -28.06 -14.85 -26.65
N LYS A 129 -27.96 -16.15 -26.33
CA LYS A 129 -27.82 -16.66 -24.96
C LYS A 129 -26.63 -16.02 -24.24
N TYR A 130 -26.88 -15.47 -23.06
CA TYR A 130 -25.85 -14.95 -22.16
C TYR A 130 -25.25 -16.09 -21.34
N ASN A 131 -24.00 -15.96 -20.92
CA ASN A 131 -23.33 -16.95 -20.07
C ASN A 131 -23.25 -16.42 -18.63
N THR A 132 -23.27 -17.33 -17.66
CA THR A 132 -23.03 -17.01 -16.25
C THR A 132 -21.77 -16.17 -16.10
N GLY A 133 -21.89 -15.02 -15.43
CA GLY A 133 -20.82 -14.07 -15.19
C GLY A 133 -20.63 -12.98 -16.26
N ASP A 134 -21.24 -13.09 -17.45
CA ASP A 134 -21.21 -12.03 -18.48
C ASP A 134 -21.81 -10.71 -17.95
N LEU A 135 -21.38 -9.57 -18.50
CA LEU A 135 -22.02 -8.28 -18.22
C LEU A 135 -23.07 -7.94 -19.28
N VAL A 136 -24.19 -7.36 -18.86
CA VAL A 136 -25.29 -6.91 -19.72
C VAL A 136 -25.51 -5.42 -19.48
N VAL A 137 -25.47 -4.62 -20.53
CA VAL A 137 -25.75 -3.19 -20.50
C VAL A 137 -27.23 -3.00 -20.84
N ILE A 138 -27.99 -2.51 -19.86
CA ILE A 138 -29.44 -2.31 -19.94
C ILE A 138 -29.73 -0.89 -20.43
N MET A 139 -30.68 -0.75 -21.36
CA MET A 139 -30.94 0.50 -22.08
C MET A 139 -32.43 0.77 -22.32
N ASP A 140 -32.90 1.99 -22.01
CA ASP A 140 -34.09 2.56 -22.65
C ASP A 140 -33.66 3.38 -23.88
N GLY A 141 -34.17 2.99 -25.06
CA GLY A 141 -33.81 3.58 -26.35
C GLY A 141 -32.31 3.51 -26.68
N HIS A 142 -31.62 4.63 -26.48
CA HIS A 142 -30.16 4.76 -26.67
C HIS A 142 -29.40 5.06 -25.38
N THR A 143 -30.08 5.27 -24.26
CA THR A 143 -29.44 5.61 -22.98
C THR A 143 -29.18 4.34 -22.19
N VAL A 144 -27.95 4.15 -21.75
CA VAL A 144 -27.57 3.11 -20.79
C VAL A 144 -28.05 3.55 -19.41
N THR A 145 -29.01 2.82 -18.85
CA THR A 145 -29.64 3.10 -17.55
C THR A 145 -29.00 2.28 -16.44
N SER A 146 -28.69 1.02 -16.70
CA SER A 146 -28.19 0.07 -15.71
C SER A 146 -27.18 -0.90 -16.33
N ILE A 147 -26.37 -1.54 -15.49
CA ILE A 147 -25.45 -2.61 -15.88
C ILE A 147 -25.78 -3.80 -14.99
N ALA A 148 -25.89 -4.99 -15.56
CA ALA A 148 -26.16 -6.23 -14.84
C ALA A 148 -25.01 -7.24 -15.04
N ARG A 149 -24.88 -8.18 -14.10
CA ARG A 149 -24.04 -9.37 -14.20
C ARG A 149 -24.91 -10.61 -14.09
N VAL A 150 -24.77 -11.52 -15.04
CA VAL A 150 -25.51 -12.80 -15.07
C VAL A 150 -25.00 -13.72 -13.97
N GLU A 151 -25.89 -14.39 -13.24
CA GLU A 151 -25.55 -15.25 -12.09
C GLU A 151 -25.96 -16.71 -12.25
N SER A 152 -26.97 -16.99 -13.07
CA SER A 152 -27.38 -18.35 -13.42
C SER A 152 -27.22 -18.62 -14.92
N GLU A 153 -27.32 -19.90 -15.31
CA GLU A 153 -27.56 -20.21 -16.72
C GLU A 153 -28.92 -19.65 -17.17
N MET A 154 -29.03 -19.34 -18.46
CA MET A 154 -30.26 -18.86 -19.08
C MET A 154 -31.18 -20.06 -19.40
N ILE A 155 -32.39 -20.05 -18.85
CA ILE A 155 -33.46 -21.05 -19.01
C ILE A 155 -34.66 -20.45 -19.77
N PRO A 156 -35.53 -21.24 -20.42
CA PRO A 156 -36.76 -20.74 -21.04
C PRO A 156 -37.71 -20.07 -20.04
N VAL A 157 -38.38 -18.99 -20.43
CA VAL A 157 -39.35 -18.28 -19.56
C VAL A 157 -40.51 -19.17 -19.11
N THR A 158 -40.90 -20.12 -19.95
CA THR A 158 -41.89 -21.18 -19.67
C THR A 158 -41.51 -22.05 -18.47
N SER A 159 -40.22 -22.13 -18.11
CA SER A 159 -39.73 -22.81 -16.91
C SER A 159 -39.93 -22.01 -15.62
N THR A 160 -40.46 -20.78 -15.70
CA THR A 160 -40.74 -19.89 -14.56
C THR A 160 -42.18 -19.36 -14.60
N PRO A 161 -43.22 -20.20 -14.41
CA PRO A 161 -44.63 -19.81 -14.60
C PRO A 161 -45.08 -18.57 -13.80
N GLU A 162 -44.45 -18.30 -12.66
CA GLU A 162 -44.67 -17.15 -11.79
C GLU A 162 -44.51 -15.79 -12.51
N LEU A 163 -43.71 -15.73 -13.58
CA LEU A 163 -43.47 -14.51 -14.35
C LEU A 163 -44.48 -14.29 -15.50
N GLN A 164 -45.37 -15.24 -15.78
CA GLN A 164 -46.20 -15.22 -16.98
C GLN A 164 -47.12 -13.99 -17.06
N GLU A 165 -47.85 -13.68 -15.99
CA GLU A 165 -48.76 -12.52 -15.90
C GLU A 165 -48.02 -11.18 -16.09
N GLN A 166 -46.80 -11.09 -15.52
CA GLN A 166 -45.95 -9.90 -15.67
C GLN A 166 -45.44 -9.75 -17.12
N PHE A 167 -45.06 -10.84 -17.78
CA PHE A 167 -44.61 -10.82 -19.18
C PHE A 167 -45.75 -10.46 -20.14
N GLU A 168 -46.93 -11.06 -19.95
CA GLU A 168 -48.13 -10.79 -20.76
C GLU A 168 -48.59 -9.33 -20.61
N SER A 169 -48.65 -8.80 -19.37
CA SER A 169 -49.02 -7.40 -19.11
C SER A 169 -48.02 -6.37 -19.68
N LEU A 170 -46.77 -6.75 -19.88
CA LEU A 170 -45.72 -5.93 -20.51
C LEU A 170 -45.59 -6.18 -22.02
N GLU A 171 -46.48 -7.00 -22.60
CA GLU A 171 -46.51 -7.40 -24.01
C GLU A 171 -45.18 -8.03 -24.50
N ILE A 172 -44.52 -8.79 -23.60
CA ILE A 172 -43.34 -9.61 -23.89
C ILE A 172 -43.82 -11.00 -24.33
N GLU A 173 -43.15 -11.60 -25.32
CA GLU A 173 -43.52 -12.93 -25.82
C GLU A 173 -43.21 -14.04 -24.79
N TRP A 174 -44.19 -14.90 -24.52
CA TRP A 174 -44.07 -16.04 -23.62
C TRP A 174 -43.87 -17.34 -24.42
N SER A 175 -42.62 -17.78 -24.59
CA SER A 175 -42.30 -18.94 -25.43
C SER A 175 -40.92 -19.53 -25.13
N GLU A 176 -40.70 -20.79 -25.51
CA GLU A 176 -39.47 -21.56 -25.24
C GLU A 176 -38.17 -20.89 -25.72
N TRP A 177 -38.25 -20.06 -26.77
CA TRP A 177 -37.07 -19.40 -27.37
C TRP A 177 -36.70 -18.07 -26.67
N ILE A 178 -37.52 -17.61 -25.72
CA ILE A 178 -37.22 -16.48 -24.83
C ILE A 178 -36.62 -17.04 -23.54
N LEU A 179 -35.46 -16.52 -23.17
CA LEU A 179 -34.67 -17.03 -22.05
C LEU A 179 -34.48 -15.98 -20.95
N THR A 180 -34.53 -16.42 -19.69
CA THR A 180 -34.22 -15.63 -18.49
C THR A 180 -33.07 -16.25 -17.70
N ALA A 181 -32.29 -15.39 -17.02
CA ALA A 181 -31.37 -15.81 -15.96
C ALA A 181 -31.46 -14.82 -14.79
N LYS A 182 -31.14 -15.30 -13.59
CA LYS A 182 -30.89 -14.45 -12.43
C LYS A 182 -29.68 -13.57 -12.70
N ALA A 183 -29.76 -12.31 -12.31
CA ALA A 183 -28.72 -11.32 -12.51
C ALA A 183 -28.77 -10.25 -11.43
N THR A 184 -27.61 -9.90 -10.88
CA THR A 184 -27.49 -8.71 -10.06
C THR A 184 -27.42 -7.48 -10.96
N ILE A 185 -28.20 -6.44 -10.64
CA ILE A 185 -28.32 -5.20 -11.43
C ILE A 185 -27.78 -4.01 -10.63
N TYR A 186 -27.02 -3.16 -11.30
CA TYR A 186 -26.53 -1.88 -10.80
C TYR A 186 -27.11 -0.74 -11.66
N ASN A 187 -28.00 0.05 -11.05
CA ASN A 187 -28.59 1.22 -11.69
C ASN A 187 -27.60 2.39 -11.67
N LEU A 188 -27.46 3.07 -12.80
CA LEU A 188 -26.61 4.27 -12.94
C LEU A 188 -27.41 5.51 -12.57
N ASN A 189 -26.81 6.38 -11.75
CA ASN A 189 -27.39 7.69 -11.45
C ASN A 189 -27.52 8.53 -12.74
N PRO A 190 -28.41 9.54 -12.80
CA PRO A 190 -28.61 10.34 -14.01
C PRO A 190 -27.34 11.01 -14.58
N SER A 191 -26.35 11.29 -13.73
CA SER A 191 -25.03 11.83 -14.11
C SER A 191 -24.02 10.78 -14.63
N GLU A 192 -24.33 9.50 -14.46
CA GLU A 192 -23.51 8.34 -14.85
C GLU A 192 -24.04 7.65 -16.10
N GLN A 193 -25.32 7.83 -16.42
CA GLN A 193 -25.97 7.34 -17.64
C GLN A 193 -25.31 7.94 -18.89
N PHE A 194 -25.20 7.14 -19.94
CA PHE A 194 -24.52 7.54 -21.17
C PHE A 194 -25.15 6.93 -22.43
N ILE A 195 -24.95 7.58 -23.56
CA ILE A 195 -25.61 7.20 -24.82
C ILE A 195 -24.79 6.13 -25.56
N TYR A 196 -25.44 5.02 -25.94
CA TYR A 196 -24.89 4.00 -26.81
C TYR A 196 -25.79 3.74 -28.03
N LYS A 197 -25.35 4.20 -29.21
CA LYS A 197 -25.99 3.92 -30.50
C LYS A 197 -25.30 2.73 -31.20
N LEU A 198 -26.11 1.76 -31.60
CA LEU A 198 -25.79 0.56 -32.39
C LEU A 198 -26.92 0.28 -33.36
N ASP A 199 -26.58 -0.32 -34.50
CA ASP A 199 -27.53 -0.79 -35.50
C ASP A 199 -28.39 -1.95 -34.99
N ALA A 200 -29.58 -2.11 -35.59
CA ALA A 200 -30.49 -3.19 -35.25
C ALA A 200 -29.86 -4.56 -35.55
N GLY A 201 -29.98 -5.51 -34.61
CA GLY A 201 -29.40 -6.85 -34.71
C GLY A 201 -28.04 -7.01 -34.01
N ILE A 202 -27.30 -5.94 -33.71
CA ILE A 202 -26.06 -6.02 -32.94
C ILE A 202 -26.38 -6.08 -31.44
N ARG A 203 -26.22 -7.27 -30.84
CA ARG A 203 -26.47 -7.55 -29.42
C ARG A 203 -25.22 -7.61 -28.54
N GLU A 204 -24.04 -7.85 -29.10
CA GLU A 204 -22.77 -7.73 -28.37
C GLU A 204 -22.26 -6.27 -28.48
N VAL A 205 -21.87 -5.67 -27.36
CA VAL A 205 -21.23 -4.35 -27.33
C VAL A 205 -19.91 -4.44 -28.09
N GLN A 206 -19.72 -3.64 -29.13
CA GLN A 206 -18.47 -3.62 -29.93
C GLN A 206 -17.57 -2.42 -29.62
N LYS A 207 -18.11 -1.29 -29.15
CA LYS A 207 -17.32 -0.07 -28.91
C LYS A 207 -16.50 -0.22 -27.62
N GLN A 208 -15.17 -0.15 -27.76
CA GLN A 208 -14.22 -0.33 -26.66
C GLN A 208 -14.47 0.64 -25.49
N GLU A 209 -14.75 1.92 -25.76
CA GLU A 209 -15.08 2.92 -24.73
C GLU A 209 -16.31 2.54 -23.89
N VAL A 210 -17.32 1.91 -24.50
CA VAL A 210 -18.52 1.44 -23.79
C VAL A 210 -18.23 0.19 -22.97
N LYS A 211 -17.36 -0.71 -23.48
CA LYS A 211 -16.86 -1.83 -22.69
C LYS A 211 -16.13 -1.34 -21.44
N GLU A 212 -15.23 -0.37 -21.61
CA GLU A 212 -14.44 0.21 -20.52
C GLU A 212 -15.32 0.93 -19.50
N LYS A 213 -16.32 1.72 -19.93
CA LYS A 213 -17.31 2.34 -19.03
C LYS A 213 -18.13 1.30 -18.26
N ALA A 214 -18.65 0.28 -18.93
CA ALA A 214 -19.45 -0.76 -18.28
C ALA A 214 -18.64 -1.56 -17.24
N ILE A 215 -17.41 -1.96 -17.59
CA ILE A 215 -16.47 -2.63 -16.67
C ILE A 215 -16.14 -1.70 -15.50
N LYS A 216 -15.83 -0.43 -15.76
CA LYS A 216 -15.49 0.56 -14.72
C LYS A 216 -16.62 0.73 -13.72
N PHE A 217 -17.85 1.00 -14.19
CA PHE A 217 -18.99 1.19 -13.30
C PHE A 217 -19.30 -0.08 -12.50
N TRP A 218 -19.24 -1.26 -13.13
CA TRP A 218 -19.47 -2.53 -12.43
C TRP A 218 -18.39 -2.83 -11.37
N PHE A 219 -17.11 -2.73 -11.71
CA PHE A 219 -16.04 -3.17 -10.80
C PHE A 219 -15.51 -2.07 -9.86
N GLU A 220 -15.45 -0.81 -10.30
CA GLU A 220 -14.96 0.30 -9.46
C GLU A 220 -16.04 0.95 -8.60
N LYS A 221 -17.31 0.96 -9.03
CA LYS A 221 -18.41 1.50 -8.22
C LYS A 221 -19.21 0.40 -7.54
N TYR A 222 -19.88 -0.48 -8.29
CA TYR A 222 -20.75 -1.49 -7.68
C TYR A 222 -19.96 -2.50 -6.83
N TYR A 223 -19.00 -3.20 -7.41
CA TYR A 223 -18.26 -4.25 -6.71
C TYR A 223 -17.40 -3.69 -5.56
N LYS A 224 -16.64 -2.61 -5.75
CA LYS A 224 -15.89 -1.99 -4.62
C LYS A 224 -16.80 -1.49 -3.50
N ASN A 225 -17.91 -0.82 -3.80
CA ASN A 225 -18.81 -0.33 -2.75
C ASN A 225 -19.49 -1.49 -2.03
N ASN A 226 -19.93 -2.54 -2.75
CA ASN A 226 -20.54 -3.71 -2.11
C ASN A 226 -19.55 -4.65 -1.44
N PHE A 227 -18.27 -4.66 -1.84
CA PHE A 227 -17.19 -5.32 -1.13
C PHE A 227 -16.85 -4.58 0.18
N LEU A 228 -16.72 -3.25 0.13
CA LEU A 228 -16.61 -2.42 1.34
C LEU A 228 -17.83 -2.57 2.26
N ASN A 229 -19.04 -2.64 1.69
CA ASN A 229 -20.27 -2.84 2.45
C ASN A 229 -20.49 -4.29 2.93
N SER A 230 -19.91 -5.31 2.29
CA SER A 230 -19.97 -6.69 2.77
C SER A 230 -18.98 -6.95 3.90
N PHE A 231 -17.81 -6.30 3.88
CA PHE A 231 -16.93 -6.22 5.04
C PHE A 231 -17.55 -5.44 6.21
N ASN A 232 -18.42 -4.47 5.93
CA ASN A 232 -19.24 -3.77 6.94
C ASN A 232 -20.57 -4.48 7.28
N LYS A 233 -20.84 -5.68 6.75
CA LYS A 233 -22.04 -6.49 7.05
C LYS A 233 -21.68 -7.84 7.69
N LYS A 234 -20.99 -7.77 8.81
CA LYS A 234 -21.37 -8.59 9.98
C LYS A 234 -21.68 -7.67 11.14
N ASP A 235 -22.94 -7.75 11.57
CA ASP A 235 -23.51 -7.20 12.80
C ASP A 235 -23.33 -5.70 13.06
N LEU A 236 -24.21 -4.88 12.47
CA LEU A 236 -24.78 -3.67 13.09
C LEU A 236 -26.07 -3.24 12.36
N SER A 237 -27.07 -2.84 13.14
CA SER A 237 -28.40 -2.42 12.65
C SER A 237 -28.39 -0.97 12.12
N PRO A 238 -29.30 -0.61 11.20
CA PRO A 238 -29.25 0.69 10.53
C PRO A 238 -29.82 1.81 11.40
N SER A 239 -29.11 2.94 11.45
CA SER A 239 -29.71 4.24 11.81
C SER A 239 -29.15 5.36 10.94
N ALA A 240 -30.03 6.33 10.66
CA ALA A 240 -29.96 7.43 9.70
C ALA A 240 -28.59 7.99 9.27
N GLU A 241 -28.46 8.26 7.97
CA GLU A 241 -27.53 9.27 7.48
C GLU A 241 -27.90 10.65 8.04
N ILE A 242 -27.01 11.26 8.83
CA ILE A 242 -27.05 12.68 9.14
C ILE A 242 -25.80 13.32 8.55
N ASN A 243 -26.00 14.27 7.63
CA ASN A 243 -24.93 15.10 7.11
C ASN A 243 -24.36 16.00 8.24
N PHE A 244 -23.14 15.72 8.70
CA PHE A 244 -22.42 16.61 9.61
C PHE A 244 -21.15 17.17 9.00
N SER A 245 -21.24 18.41 8.53
CA SER A 245 -20.08 19.27 8.25
C SER A 245 -19.41 19.68 9.57
N GLY A 246 -18.50 18.83 10.09
CA GLY A 246 -17.93 19.06 11.43
C GLY A 246 -16.77 18.15 11.82
N ASN A 247 -15.91 17.76 10.87
CA ASN A 247 -14.85 16.76 11.09
C ASN A 247 -13.76 17.20 12.11
N LYS A 248 -14.00 16.97 13.41
CA LYS A 248 -12.92 16.62 14.35
C LYS A 248 -12.68 15.11 14.26
N SER A 249 -11.77 14.75 13.36
CA SER A 249 -11.31 13.38 13.14
C SER A 249 -10.78 12.72 14.43
N PHE A 250 -11.13 11.44 14.63
CA PHE A 250 -10.58 10.59 15.67
C PHE A 250 -9.04 10.48 15.56
N ASN A 251 -8.32 10.98 16.56
CA ASN A 251 -6.86 10.99 16.61
C ASN A 251 -6.27 9.69 17.18
N GLY A 252 -6.40 8.57 16.44
CA GLY A 252 -5.76 7.31 16.81
C GLY A 252 -4.25 7.45 17.09
N ILE A 253 -3.69 6.60 17.96
CA ILE A 253 -2.29 6.72 18.41
C ILE A 253 -1.29 6.23 17.35
N ASN A 254 -1.16 6.96 16.25
CA ASN A 254 0.01 6.89 15.37
C ASN A 254 1.28 7.34 16.11
N ASP A 255 2.30 6.48 16.11
CA ASP A 255 3.66 6.65 16.67
C ASP A 255 4.32 7.97 16.25
N SER A 256 4.17 8.39 14.99
CA SER A 256 4.81 9.59 14.43
C SER A 256 4.41 10.90 15.10
N ASN A 257 3.25 10.91 15.77
CA ASN A 257 2.62 12.10 16.36
C ASN A 257 2.67 12.07 17.90
N VAL A 258 3.44 11.16 18.51
CA VAL A 258 3.69 11.16 19.96
C VAL A 258 4.88 12.10 20.25
N LYS A 259 4.76 12.93 21.29
CA LYS A 259 5.87 13.83 21.70
C LYS A 259 7.10 12.99 22.05
N PRO A 260 8.31 13.29 21.51
CA PRO A 260 9.52 12.57 21.89
C PRO A 260 9.76 12.56 23.40
N LYS A 261 10.10 11.39 23.94
CA LYS A 261 10.46 11.13 25.34
C LYS A 261 11.82 10.40 25.38
N LEU A 262 12.32 10.11 26.58
CA LEU A 262 13.50 9.25 26.81
C LEU A 262 14.73 9.75 26.05
N ASP A 263 14.98 11.06 26.14
CA ASP A 263 16.11 11.77 25.51
C ASP A 263 16.29 11.57 23.99
N ALA A 264 15.25 11.09 23.29
CA ALA A 264 15.28 10.84 21.86
C ALA A 264 15.72 12.07 21.03
N ASN A 265 15.40 13.29 21.47
CA ASN A 265 15.87 14.54 20.85
C ASN A 265 17.38 14.78 21.04
N ILE A 266 17.94 14.38 22.17
CA ILE A 266 19.38 14.50 22.46
C ILE A 266 20.14 13.45 21.64
N ILE A 267 19.60 12.23 21.57
CA ILE A 267 20.16 11.14 20.76
C ILE A 267 20.11 11.51 19.26
N SER A 268 18.95 11.95 18.75
CA SER A 268 18.79 12.31 17.33
C SER A 268 19.71 13.45 16.92
N LYS A 269 19.83 14.50 17.75
CA LYS A 269 20.71 15.65 17.50
C LYS A 269 22.20 15.27 17.48
N ASN A 270 22.63 14.40 18.39
CA ASN A 270 24.03 13.95 18.39
C ASN A 270 24.32 12.95 17.26
N PHE A 271 23.36 12.10 16.87
CA PHE A 271 23.52 11.22 15.71
C PHE A 271 23.50 11.99 14.38
N ALA A 272 22.66 13.03 14.25
CA ALA A 272 22.68 13.95 13.12
C ALA A 272 24.03 14.69 13.00
N ARG A 273 24.63 15.10 14.14
CA ARG A 273 26.00 15.65 14.17
C ARG A 273 27.04 14.62 13.73
N LEU A 274 26.94 13.37 14.18
CA LEU A 274 27.83 12.29 13.75
C LEU A 274 27.75 12.05 12.24
N ILE A 275 26.53 11.93 11.69
CA ILE A 275 26.27 11.80 10.24
C ILE A 275 26.84 12.99 9.46
N THR A 276 26.67 14.21 9.96
CA THR A 276 27.19 15.43 9.32
C THR A 276 28.72 15.49 9.31
N ASN A 277 29.37 15.00 10.37
CA ASN A 277 30.83 15.03 10.54
C ASN A 277 31.54 13.77 10.01
N LEU A 278 30.80 12.75 9.58
CA LEU A 278 31.36 11.49 9.10
C LEU A 278 32.17 11.73 7.82
N LYS A 279 33.46 11.41 7.83
CA LYS A 279 34.32 11.50 6.64
C LYS A 279 34.17 10.26 5.74
N ASP A 280 34.92 10.23 4.63
CA ASP A 280 34.88 9.17 3.62
C ASP A 280 35.60 7.89 4.08
N ASN A 281 35.08 7.29 5.15
CA ASN A 281 35.63 6.08 5.77
C ASN A 281 35.14 4.83 5.00
N LYS A 282 36.08 4.09 4.39
CA LYS A 282 35.78 2.95 3.51
C LYS A 282 35.05 1.82 4.25
N GLY A 283 34.08 1.20 3.57
CA GLY A 283 33.57 -0.13 3.92
C GLY A 283 32.78 -0.24 5.22
N GLN A 284 32.36 0.86 5.85
CA GLN A 284 31.66 0.82 7.14
C GLN A 284 30.37 1.66 7.12
N MET A 285 29.28 1.10 7.67
CA MET A 285 27.98 1.76 7.80
C MET A 285 27.68 2.17 9.26
N LEU A 286 26.60 2.90 9.50
CA LEU A 286 26.14 3.26 10.85
C LEU A 286 25.02 2.32 11.30
N GLY A 287 25.13 1.74 12.49
CA GLY A 287 24.13 0.83 13.05
C GLY A 287 23.09 1.55 13.90
N LEU A 288 21.81 1.20 13.71
CA LEU A 288 20.73 1.58 14.62
C LEU A 288 20.07 0.31 15.16
N PHE A 289 20.49 -0.09 16.36
CA PHE A 289 20.12 -1.33 17.03
C PHE A 289 18.97 -1.13 18.01
N GLY A 290 18.32 -2.23 18.39
CA GLY A 290 17.18 -2.27 19.30
C GLY A 290 16.01 -3.08 18.74
N GLN A 291 15.19 -3.59 19.64
CA GLN A 291 14.18 -4.59 19.31
C GLN A 291 13.06 -4.10 18.38
N TRP A 292 12.36 -5.03 17.74
CA TRP A 292 11.24 -4.68 16.85
C TRP A 292 10.15 -3.91 17.60
N GLY A 293 9.80 -2.73 17.09
CA GLY A 293 8.88 -1.81 17.76
C GLY A 293 9.50 -0.94 18.87
N ARG A 294 10.83 -0.97 19.06
CA ARG A 294 11.54 -0.12 20.04
C ARG A 294 11.57 1.38 19.67
N GLY A 295 11.41 1.69 18.38
CA GLY A 295 11.39 3.06 17.87
C GLY A 295 12.54 3.44 16.93
N LYS A 296 13.22 2.46 16.29
CA LYS A 296 14.32 2.71 15.32
C LYS A 296 13.93 3.73 14.24
N THR A 297 12.87 3.45 13.48
CA THR A 297 12.33 4.35 12.44
C THR A 297 11.92 5.72 13.00
N PHE A 298 11.32 5.78 14.19
CA PHE A 298 10.94 7.04 14.85
C PHE A 298 12.16 7.90 15.22
N LEU A 299 13.25 7.28 15.74
CA LEU A 299 14.50 8.00 15.96
C LEU A 299 15.07 8.52 14.64
N MET A 300 15.04 7.70 13.58
CA MET A 300 15.50 8.13 12.26
C MET A 300 14.69 9.31 11.72
N ASP A 301 13.37 9.34 11.90
CA ASP A 301 12.53 10.49 11.54
C ASP A 301 12.93 11.77 12.30
N LEU A 302 13.34 11.66 13.57
CA LEU A 302 13.88 12.79 14.34
C LEU A 302 15.26 13.22 13.81
N VAL A 303 16.12 12.27 13.44
CA VAL A 303 17.43 12.55 12.83
C VAL A 303 17.25 13.27 11.49
N CYS A 304 16.29 12.83 10.67
CA CYS A 304 15.94 13.48 9.40
C CYS A 304 15.45 14.93 9.60
N LYS A 305 14.70 15.21 10.69
CA LYS A 305 14.29 16.58 11.07
C LYS A 305 15.50 17.44 11.49
N GLU A 306 16.40 16.92 12.32
CA GLU A 306 17.64 17.61 12.72
C GLU A 306 18.57 17.89 11.53
N LEU A 307 18.64 16.96 10.56
CA LEU A 307 19.34 17.11 9.28
C LEU A 307 18.57 17.98 8.26
N LYS A 308 17.40 18.51 8.63
CA LYS A 308 16.53 19.38 7.81
C LYS A 308 16.09 18.78 6.47
N ILE A 309 16.04 17.46 6.39
CA ILE A 309 15.69 16.71 5.18
C ILE A 309 14.27 17.11 4.74
N GLY A 310 14.11 17.39 3.45
CA GLY A 310 12.90 18.00 2.89
C GLY A 310 12.98 19.52 2.67
N THR A 311 14.01 20.21 3.17
CA THR A 311 14.31 21.62 2.84
C THR A 311 15.56 21.72 1.96
N PRO A 312 15.44 21.78 0.60
CA PRO A 312 16.59 21.56 -0.30
C PRO A 312 17.69 22.63 -0.23
N LYS A 313 17.40 23.80 0.38
CA LYS A 313 18.35 24.90 0.61
C LYS A 313 19.16 24.75 1.90
N GLU A 314 18.69 23.98 2.87
CA GLU A 314 19.32 23.86 4.20
C GLU A 314 19.87 22.46 4.48
N SER A 315 19.31 21.43 3.84
CA SER A 315 19.84 20.07 3.92
C SER A 315 21.07 19.86 3.02
N ASN A 316 22.15 19.37 3.64
CA ASN A 316 23.31 18.77 2.96
C ASN A 316 23.06 17.29 2.57
N PHE A 317 21.88 16.74 2.84
CA PHE A 317 21.55 15.35 2.56
C PHE A 317 20.37 15.20 1.61
N TYR A 318 20.58 14.38 0.58
CA TYR A 318 19.52 13.65 -0.12
C TYR A 318 19.14 12.44 0.74
N TYR A 319 17.89 12.01 0.72
CA TYR A 319 17.41 10.90 1.54
C TYR A 319 16.76 9.82 0.68
N VAL A 320 17.16 8.56 0.92
CA VAL A 320 16.50 7.37 0.38
C VAL A 320 16.18 6.46 1.55
N ASN A 321 14.91 6.08 1.70
CA ASN A 321 14.50 5.00 2.58
C ASN A 321 14.38 3.71 1.76
N PHE A 322 15.01 2.63 2.22
CA PHE A 322 15.10 1.35 1.54
C PHE A 322 14.66 0.21 2.47
N HIS A 323 13.50 -0.37 2.17
CA HIS A 323 12.94 -1.51 2.92
C HIS A 323 13.51 -2.83 2.38
N ALA A 324 14.45 -3.44 3.11
CA ALA A 324 15.20 -4.60 2.62
C ALA A 324 14.32 -5.85 2.36
N TRP A 325 13.26 -6.03 3.14
CA TRP A 325 12.38 -7.21 3.08
C TRP A 325 11.62 -7.38 1.75
N LYS A 326 11.36 -6.27 1.03
CA LYS A 326 10.34 -6.21 -0.05
C LYS A 326 10.60 -7.16 -1.23
N TYR A 327 11.86 -7.55 -1.46
CA TYR A 327 12.26 -8.42 -2.57
C TYR A 327 13.21 -9.57 -2.15
N GLN A 328 13.20 -9.95 -0.86
CA GLN A 328 14.18 -10.86 -0.25
C GLN A 328 14.33 -12.24 -0.93
N ASP A 329 13.26 -12.75 -1.55
CA ASP A 329 13.27 -14.04 -2.25
C ASP A 329 13.77 -13.97 -3.71
N THR A 330 14.37 -12.85 -4.11
CA THR A 330 14.88 -12.65 -5.47
C THR A 330 16.27 -12.00 -5.47
N GLU A 331 17.05 -12.21 -6.54
CA GLU A 331 18.28 -11.44 -6.82
C GLU A 331 18.00 -9.94 -7.10
N GLY A 332 16.73 -9.54 -7.13
CA GLY A 332 16.27 -8.19 -7.44
C GLY A 332 16.42 -7.16 -6.32
N VAL A 333 16.90 -7.52 -5.12
CA VAL A 333 17.13 -6.57 -4.00
C VAL A 333 18.02 -5.39 -4.45
N TRP A 334 19.08 -5.69 -5.21
CA TRP A 334 19.95 -4.68 -5.81
C TRP A 334 19.24 -3.82 -6.86
N ALA A 335 18.41 -4.42 -7.70
CA ALA A 335 17.65 -3.70 -8.71
C ALA A 335 16.64 -2.75 -8.07
N TYR A 336 16.03 -3.17 -6.94
CA TYR A 336 15.16 -2.32 -6.14
C TYR A 336 15.95 -1.17 -5.47
N LEU A 337 17.14 -1.42 -4.92
CA LEU A 337 17.97 -0.35 -4.34
C LEU A 337 18.33 0.71 -5.39
N TYR A 338 18.82 0.27 -6.55
CA TYR A 338 19.11 1.14 -7.68
C TYR A 338 17.85 1.88 -8.17
N GLN A 339 16.69 1.22 -8.23
CA GLN A 339 15.42 1.85 -8.57
C GLN A 339 15.05 2.96 -7.57
N GLN A 340 15.17 2.74 -6.25
CA GLN A 340 14.86 3.78 -5.27
C GLN A 340 15.82 4.98 -5.35
N ILE A 341 17.11 4.73 -5.55
CA ILE A 341 18.11 5.80 -5.68
C ILE A 341 17.89 6.60 -6.98
N THR A 342 17.57 5.93 -8.09
CA THR A 342 17.30 6.59 -9.38
C THR A 342 15.96 7.34 -9.39
N GLU A 343 14.90 6.79 -8.79
CA GLU A 343 13.63 7.50 -8.60
C GLU A 343 13.83 8.80 -7.80
N GLN A 344 14.64 8.79 -6.74
CA GLN A 344 14.96 10.02 -5.99
C GLN A 344 15.82 11.01 -6.81
N TYR A 345 16.76 10.54 -7.64
CA TYR A 345 17.52 11.39 -8.56
C TYR A 345 16.61 12.16 -9.53
N PHE A 346 15.63 11.49 -10.15
CA PHE A 346 14.70 12.13 -11.10
C PHE A 346 13.64 13.01 -10.41
N THR A 347 13.15 12.61 -9.23
CA THR A 347 12.05 13.32 -8.55
C THR A 347 12.47 14.49 -7.66
N HIS A 348 13.79 14.79 -7.53
CA HIS A 348 14.35 15.71 -6.54
C HIS A 348 13.82 17.18 -6.56
N LYS A 349 13.00 17.61 -7.53
CA LYS A 349 12.11 18.77 -7.30
C LYS A 349 10.72 18.49 -7.84
N LYS A 350 9.70 18.70 -7.00
CA LYS A 350 8.31 18.89 -7.42
C LYS A 350 8.21 20.25 -8.12
N ASP A 351 8.39 20.25 -9.45
CA ASP A 351 8.10 21.43 -10.26
C ASP A 351 6.60 21.46 -10.58
N THR A 352 5.96 22.63 -10.45
CA THR A 352 4.49 22.79 -10.48
C THR A 352 3.84 22.44 -11.81
N TYR A 353 4.61 22.32 -12.90
CA TYR A 353 4.10 22.14 -14.27
C TYR A 353 4.69 20.89 -14.93
N TRP A 354 3.82 20.03 -15.48
CA TRP A 354 4.18 18.75 -16.12
C TRP A 354 5.19 18.85 -17.27
N ILE A 355 5.20 19.95 -18.03
CA ILE A 355 6.14 20.15 -19.14
C ILE A 355 7.56 20.37 -18.61
N THR A 356 7.71 21.18 -17.55
CA THR A 356 9.03 21.53 -17.00
C THR A 356 9.66 20.34 -16.29
N SER A 357 8.87 19.51 -15.59
CA SER A 357 9.37 18.27 -14.98
C SER A 357 9.86 17.27 -16.03
N LYS A 358 9.14 17.06 -17.14
CA LYS A 358 9.58 16.17 -18.23
C LYS A 358 10.85 16.64 -18.94
N LEU A 359 10.93 17.93 -19.33
CA LEU A 359 12.15 18.46 -19.98
C LEU A 359 13.39 18.31 -19.09
N LYS A 360 13.22 18.51 -17.78
CA LYS A 360 14.26 18.31 -16.78
C LYS A 360 14.61 16.84 -16.58
N GLU A 361 13.65 15.92 -16.62
CA GLU A 361 13.90 14.48 -16.61
C GLU A 361 14.74 14.05 -17.81
N TYR A 362 14.40 14.52 -19.02
CA TYR A 362 15.23 14.31 -20.22
C TYR A 362 16.63 14.91 -20.08
N TRP A 363 16.78 16.08 -19.46
CA TRP A 363 18.09 16.69 -19.20
C TRP A 363 18.91 15.88 -18.17
N LEU A 364 18.29 15.40 -17.10
CA LEU A 364 18.93 14.53 -16.09
C LEU A 364 19.34 13.17 -16.67
N LEU A 365 18.51 12.59 -17.56
CA LEU A 365 18.82 11.40 -18.35
C LEU A 365 19.98 11.65 -19.31
N SER A 366 19.98 12.80 -20.01
CA SER A 366 21.05 13.19 -20.93
C SER A 366 22.38 13.36 -20.17
N LYS A 367 22.37 14.06 -19.03
CA LYS A 367 23.52 14.22 -18.14
C LYS A 367 24.05 12.86 -17.66
N LEU A 368 23.16 11.96 -17.24
CA LEU A 368 23.51 10.60 -16.83
C LEU A 368 24.16 9.81 -17.97
N ASN A 369 23.59 9.90 -19.18
CA ASN A 369 24.11 9.22 -20.36
C ASN A 369 25.45 9.81 -20.84
N PHE A 370 25.68 11.13 -20.69
CA PHE A 370 26.99 11.73 -20.94
C PHE A 370 28.05 11.27 -19.94
N ASN A 371 27.67 11.05 -18.68
CA ASN A 371 28.58 10.46 -17.68
C ASN A 371 28.85 8.96 -17.92
N ARG A 372 27.91 8.22 -18.53
CA ARG A 372 28.08 6.80 -18.92
C ARG A 372 28.93 6.61 -20.18
N ASN A 373 28.58 7.34 -21.26
CA ASN A 373 29.08 7.08 -22.61
C ASN A 373 30.06 8.15 -23.13
N GLY A 374 30.27 9.23 -22.38
CA GLY A 374 30.95 10.43 -22.85
C GLY A 374 30.05 11.33 -23.72
N PHE A 375 30.56 12.51 -24.06
CA PHE A 375 29.85 13.48 -24.91
C PHE A 375 30.09 13.28 -26.42
N GLY A 376 31.01 12.39 -26.82
CA GLY A 376 31.51 12.27 -28.20
C GLY A 376 30.42 12.02 -29.25
N ASP A 377 29.55 11.04 -29.03
CA ASP A 377 28.46 10.70 -29.96
C ASP A 377 27.48 11.87 -30.15
N ALA A 378 27.22 12.65 -29.09
CA ALA A 378 26.32 13.82 -29.15
C ALA A 378 26.98 15.00 -29.88
N VAL A 379 28.29 15.23 -29.67
CA VAL A 379 29.05 16.25 -30.40
C VAL A 379 29.19 15.88 -31.88
N LEU A 380 29.40 14.60 -32.22
CA LEU A 380 29.39 14.12 -33.60
C LEU A 380 28.04 14.39 -34.29
N PHE A 381 26.93 14.08 -33.62
CA PHE A 381 25.59 14.35 -34.14
C PHE A 381 25.32 15.85 -34.34
N LEU A 382 25.77 16.68 -33.40
CA LEU A 382 25.62 18.14 -33.49
C LEU A 382 26.48 18.73 -34.62
N MET A 383 27.72 18.24 -34.81
CA MET A 383 28.54 18.60 -35.98
C MET A 383 27.88 18.21 -37.31
N LEU A 384 27.24 17.02 -37.39
CA LEU A 384 26.50 16.60 -38.59
C LEU A 384 25.27 17.47 -38.85
N LEU A 385 24.55 17.91 -37.81
CA LEU A 385 23.43 18.86 -37.95
C LEU A 385 23.89 20.23 -38.42
N VAL A 386 24.98 20.76 -37.86
CA VAL A 386 25.58 22.03 -38.30
C VAL A 386 26.04 21.91 -39.75
N PHE A 387 26.68 20.80 -40.13
CA PHE A 387 27.09 20.54 -41.51
C PHE A 387 25.89 20.52 -42.49
N ALA A 388 24.81 19.82 -42.14
CA ALA A 388 23.58 19.81 -42.93
C ALA A 388 22.95 21.20 -43.05
N ALA A 389 22.92 21.98 -41.95
CA ALA A 389 22.44 23.37 -41.97
C ALA A 389 23.33 24.28 -42.83
N THR A 390 24.66 24.12 -42.80
CA THR A 390 25.56 24.88 -43.68
C THR A 390 25.36 24.55 -45.15
N ILE A 391 25.09 23.28 -45.51
CA ILE A 391 24.75 22.91 -46.90
C ILE A 391 23.46 23.61 -47.35
N ILE A 392 22.44 23.66 -46.48
CA ILE A 392 21.18 24.35 -46.75
C ILE A 392 21.39 25.86 -46.99
N VAL A 393 22.27 26.50 -46.21
CA VAL A 393 22.55 27.94 -46.34
C VAL A 393 23.41 28.26 -47.58
N ILE A 394 24.36 27.38 -47.93
CA ILE A 394 25.23 27.55 -49.10
C ILE A 394 24.46 27.28 -50.41
N TYR A 395 23.48 26.37 -50.38
CA TYR A 395 22.69 25.96 -51.54
C TYR A 395 21.18 26.12 -51.29
N PRO A 396 20.65 27.35 -51.17
CA PRO A 396 19.25 27.60 -50.82
C PRO A 396 18.25 27.06 -51.86
N GLU A 397 18.67 26.95 -53.13
CA GLU A 397 17.87 26.38 -54.23
C GLU A 397 17.41 24.93 -53.98
N LEU A 398 18.10 24.18 -53.09
CA LEU A 398 17.68 22.84 -52.65
C LEU A 398 16.34 22.83 -51.90
N ILE A 399 15.92 23.94 -51.28
CA ILE A 399 14.64 24.04 -50.57
C ILE A 399 13.51 24.38 -51.55
N GLU A 400 13.72 25.35 -52.44
CA GLU A 400 12.66 25.90 -53.29
C GLU A 400 12.28 24.99 -54.47
N ASN A 401 13.18 24.09 -54.89
CA ASN A 401 12.96 23.26 -56.05
C ASN A 401 11.98 22.09 -55.76
N VAL A 402 10.68 22.36 -55.89
CA VAL A 402 9.60 21.37 -55.70
C VAL A 402 9.71 20.21 -56.70
N GLN A 403 10.29 20.39 -57.89
CA GLN A 403 10.61 19.27 -58.78
C GLN A 403 11.73 18.40 -58.20
N PHE A 404 12.78 18.99 -57.61
CA PHE A 404 13.79 18.23 -56.89
C PHE A 404 13.17 17.43 -55.73
N TRP A 405 12.34 18.04 -54.87
CA TRP A 405 11.68 17.29 -53.80
C TRP A 405 10.74 16.19 -54.30
N LYS A 406 9.94 16.44 -55.35
CA LYS A 406 9.10 15.39 -55.97
C LYS A 406 9.95 14.27 -56.57
N ALA A 407 11.01 14.59 -57.33
CA ALA A 407 11.93 13.60 -57.87
C ALA A 407 12.68 12.84 -56.77
N PHE A 408 13.07 13.50 -55.67
CA PHE A 408 13.78 12.91 -54.54
C PHE A 408 12.87 11.96 -53.74
N PHE A 409 11.61 12.34 -53.48
CA PHE A 409 10.65 11.44 -52.85
C PHE A 409 10.21 10.27 -53.76
N ILE A 410 10.14 10.47 -55.08
CA ILE A 410 9.72 9.41 -56.03
C ILE A 410 10.89 8.45 -56.35
N THR A 411 12.11 8.95 -56.54
CA THR A 411 13.26 8.13 -56.99
C THR A 411 14.18 7.67 -55.84
N SER A 412 14.30 8.43 -54.75
CA SER A 412 15.21 8.08 -53.64
C SER A 412 14.53 7.26 -52.53
N LEU A 413 13.22 7.41 -52.30
CA LEU A 413 12.57 6.84 -51.10
C LEU A 413 12.33 5.32 -51.15
N SER A 414 12.14 4.71 -52.32
CA SER A 414 11.74 3.29 -52.43
C SER A 414 12.92 2.30 -52.50
N THR A 415 14.01 2.65 -53.21
CA THR A 415 15.12 1.72 -53.49
C THR A 415 16.43 2.11 -52.82
N GLN A 416 16.93 3.33 -53.06
CA GLN A 416 18.22 3.76 -52.51
C GLN A 416 18.15 4.12 -51.03
N THR A 417 17.09 4.76 -50.54
CA THR A 417 16.92 5.01 -49.09
C THR A 417 16.73 3.70 -48.33
N LEU A 418 16.00 2.73 -48.89
CA LEU A 418 15.84 1.41 -48.27
C LEU A 418 17.14 0.60 -48.24
N LEU A 419 17.98 0.70 -49.27
CA LEU A 419 19.31 0.06 -49.34
C LEU A 419 20.36 0.79 -48.48
N PHE A 420 20.36 2.11 -48.46
CA PHE A 420 21.23 2.92 -47.60
C PHE A 420 20.86 2.75 -46.13
N LEU A 421 19.58 2.73 -45.75
CA LEU A 421 19.14 2.33 -44.42
C LEU A 421 19.55 0.89 -44.11
N LYS A 422 19.29 -0.10 -44.98
CA LYS A 422 19.79 -1.49 -44.76
C LYS A 422 21.30 -1.56 -44.56
N LYS A 423 22.08 -0.73 -45.27
CA LYS A 423 23.55 -0.72 -45.23
C LYS A 423 24.08 0.03 -44.00
N THR A 424 23.51 1.16 -43.62
CA THR A 424 23.87 1.92 -42.41
C THR A 424 23.40 1.22 -41.13
N TRP A 425 22.23 0.57 -41.11
CA TRP A 425 21.80 -0.27 -39.99
C TRP A 425 22.71 -1.52 -39.84
N LYS A 426 23.11 -2.17 -40.96
CA LYS A 426 24.09 -3.28 -40.91
C LYS A 426 25.50 -2.83 -40.49
N LEU A 427 25.94 -1.63 -40.88
CA LEU A 427 27.23 -1.06 -40.50
C LEU A 427 27.23 -0.54 -39.06
N GLY A 428 26.09 -0.06 -38.54
CA GLY A 428 25.92 0.31 -37.14
C GLY A 428 26.29 -0.84 -36.21
N ASP A 429 25.73 -2.04 -36.43
CA ASP A 429 26.04 -3.20 -35.61
C ASP A 429 27.38 -3.87 -35.94
N LYS A 430 27.74 -4.04 -37.22
CA LYS A 430 29.00 -4.72 -37.59
C LYS A 430 30.23 -3.83 -37.36
N GLY A 431 30.12 -2.53 -37.62
CA GLY A 431 31.17 -1.54 -37.35
C GLY A 431 31.38 -1.35 -35.86
N LYS A 432 30.31 -1.16 -35.06
CA LYS A 432 30.43 -1.13 -33.59
C LYS A 432 30.97 -2.45 -33.03
N ARG A 433 30.60 -3.61 -33.60
CA ARG A 433 31.20 -4.92 -33.21
C ARG A 433 32.66 -5.05 -33.58
N LEU A 434 33.11 -4.58 -34.74
CA LEU A 434 34.52 -4.62 -35.15
C LEU A 434 35.37 -3.66 -34.32
N ILE A 435 34.92 -2.42 -34.12
CA ILE A 435 35.61 -1.47 -33.24
C ILE A 435 35.65 -2.04 -31.81
N LYS A 436 34.52 -2.49 -31.24
CA LYS A 436 34.52 -3.21 -29.95
C LYS A 436 35.48 -4.40 -29.94
N LYS A 437 35.56 -5.22 -31.00
CA LYS A 437 36.44 -6.40 -31.04
C LYS A 437 37.93 -6.04 -30.88
N TYR A 438 38.34 -4.83 -31.26
CA TYR A 438 39.73 -4.37 -31.14
C TYR A 438 39.96 -3.30 -30.06
N THR A 439 38.91 -2.70 -29.47
CA THR A 439 39.03 -1.68 -28.40
C THR A 439 38.39 -2.05 -27.06
N HIS A 440 37.64 -3.16 -26.94
CA HIS A 440 37.17 -3.61 -25.62
C HIS A 440 38.33 -4.14 -24.77
N LYS A 441 38.60 -3.48 -23.64
CA LYS A 441 39.04 -4.20 -22.44
C LYS A 441 37.98 -5.26 -22.12
N PRO A 442 38.34 -6.54 -21.89
CA PRO A 442 37.35 -7.58 -21.61
C PRO A 442 36.58 -7.25 -20.33
N SER A 443 35.29 -6.97 -20.47
CA SER A 443 34.40 -6.65 -19.35
C SER A 443 33.78 -7.94 -18.81
N PHE A 444 34.32 -8.42 -17.69
CA PHE A 444 33.85 -9.65 -17.03
C PHE A 444 32.50 -9.48 -16.31
N ASN A 445 31.81 -8.35 -16.43
CA ASN A 445 30.54 -8.06 -15.74
C ASN A 445 29.46 -9.14 -15.97
N LYS A 446 29.43 -9.78 -17.17
CA LYS A 446 28.54 -10.93 -17.44
C LYS A 446 28.91 -12.23 -16.72
N LEU A 447 30.13 -12.33 -16.20
CA LEU A 447 30.64 -13.44 -15.37
C LEU A 447 30.62 -13.09 -13.88
N LEU A 448 30.62 -11.80 -13.53
CA LEU A 448 30.57 -11.27 -12.15
C LEU A 448 29.13 -11.12 -11.60
N GLY A 449 28.12 -11.25 -12.47
CA GLY A 449 26.70 -11.25 -12.07
C GLY A 449 26.04 -9.87 -12.00
N VAL A 450 24.72 -9.89 -11.78
CA VAL A 450 23.83 -8.71 -11.85
C VAL A 450 24.23 -7.60 -10.85
N GLN A 451 24.78 -7.98 -9.68
CA GLN A 451 25.25 -7.05 -8.66
C GLN A 451 26.35 -6.10 -9.17
N ALA A 452 27.33 -6.61 -9.93
CA ALA A 452 28.44 -5.79 -10.43
C ALA A 452 27.98 -4.77 -11.48
N GLU A 453 27.05 -5.16 -12.35
CA GLU A 453 26.41 -4.25 -13.33
C GLU A 453 25.62 -3.15 -12.62
N ILE A 454 24.83 -3.50 -11.60
CA ILE A 454 24.06 -2.52 -10.81
C ILE A 454 24.96 -1.58 -10.01
N GLN A 455 26.07 -2.07 -9.45
CA GLN A 455 27.02 -1.25 -8.70
C GLN A 455 27.73 -0.23 -9.61
N GLU A 456 28.11 -0.60 -10.84
CA GLU A 456 28.62 0.35 -11.84
C GLU A 456 27.55 1.38 -12.24
N GLU A 457 26.32 0.94 -12.50
CA GLU A 457 25.22 1.84 -12.84
C GLU A 457 24.88 2.83 -11.72
N LEU A 458 24.97 2.39 -10.46
CA LEU A 458 24.83 3.23 -9.29
C LEU A 458 25.93 4.31 -9.22
N LYS A 459 27.19 3.99 -9.57
CA LYS A 459 28.28 5.00 -9.63
C LYS A 459 27.96 6.11 -10.62
N TYR A 460 27.45 5.78 -11.82
CA TYR A 460 27.06 6.80 -12.80
C TYR A 460 25.92 7.69 -12.30
N VAL A 461 24.92 7.11 -11.63
CA VAL A 461 23.81 7.86 -11.02
C VAL A 461 24.34 8.79 -9.92
N LEU A 462 25.14 8.28 -8.98
CA LEU A 462 25.69 9.05 -7.88
C LEU A 462 26.60 10.20 -8.36
N LYS A 463 27.49 9.96 -9.34
CA LYS A 463 28.33 11.01 -9.97
C LYS A 463 27.50 12.06 -10.73
N SER A 464 26.37 11.66 -11.30
CA SER A 464 25.47 12.58 -12.02
C SER A 464 24.63 13.43 -11.07
N TRP A 465 24.20 12.84 -9.95
CA TRP A 465 23.42 13.51 -8.91
C TRP A 465 24.28 14.46 -8.10
N ILE A 466 25.42 13.95 -7.62
CA ILE A 466 26.41 14.63 -6.80
C ILE A 466 27.70 14.62 -7.62
N PRO A 467 28.11 15.72 -8.26
CA PRO A 467 29.36 15.73 -9.04
C PRO A 467 30.58 16.12 -8.19
N LYS A 468 30.49 17.20 -7.40
CA LYS A 468 31.57 17.68 -6.52
C LYS A 468 31.60 16.91 -5.20
N VAL A 469 32.79 16.71 -4.63
CA VAL A 469 32.99 16.15 -3.26
C VAL A 469 33.82 17.08 -2.37
N GLU A 470 34.63 17.96 -2.97
CA GLU A 470 35.75 18.62 -2.29
C GLU A 470 35.35 19.86 -1.46
N ASP A 471 34.20 20.48 -1.73
CA ASP A 471 33.75 21.72 -1.09
C ASP A 471 33.03 21.47 0.27
N ILE A 472 33.80 21.43 1.37
CA ILE A 472 33.34 21.14 2.75
C ILE A 472 32.07 21.91 3.18
N LYS A 473 31.86 23.15 2.71
CA LYS A 473 30.70 23.97 3.07
C LYS A 473 29.38 23.60 2.36
N ASN A 474 29.41 22.79 1.30
CA ASN A 474 28.24 22.50 0.45
C ASN A 474 28.24 21.07 -0.11
N ASN A 475 29.02 20.16 0.48
CA ASN A 475 29.17 18.80 -0.03
C ASN A 475 27.91 17.97 0.24
N LYS A 476 26.98 17.94 -0.73
CA LYS A 476 25.75 17.17 -0.59
C LYS A 476 26.02 15.68 -0.70
N ARG A 477 25.49 14.88 0.23
CA ARG A 477 25.62 13.42 0.25
C ARG A 477 24.25 12.73 0.25
N LEU A 478 24.23 11.46 -0.11
CA LEU A 478 23.06 10.60 -0.02
C LEU A 478 23.06 9.88 1.32
N LEU A 479 22.05 10.13 2.14
CA LEU A 479 21.74 9.35 3.33
C LEU A 479 20.80 8.21 2.92
N LEU A 480 21.35 7.01 2.83
CA LEU A 480 20.60 5.77 2.59
C LEU A 480 20.22 5.17 3.95
N PHE A 481 18.93 5.22 4.28
CA PHE A 481 18.39 4.49 5.42
C PHE A 481 17.90 3.12 4.98
N VAL A 482 18.38 2.07 5.63
CA VAL A 482 18.01 0.67 5.38
C VAL A 482 17.19 0.20 6.58
N ASP A 483 15.90 -0.09 6.36
CA ASP A 483 14.96 -0.53 7.40
C ASP A 483 14.41 -1.93 7.11
N ASP A 484 13.78 -2.54 8.12
CA ASP A 484 13.13 -3.85 8.08
C ASP A 484 14.05 -5.03 7.67
N LEU A 485 15.37 -4.93 7.89
CA LEU A 485 16.29 -6.08 7.72
C LEU A 485 15.99 -7.22 8.69
N ASP A 486 15.46 -6.91 9.87
CA ASP A 486 15.00 -7.85 10.88
C ASP A 486 13.77 -8.67 10.45
N ARG A 487 13.21 -8.41 9.25
CA ARG A 487 12.16 -9.23 8.61
C ARG A 487 12.69 -10.12 7.46
N CYS A 488 13.99 -10.06 7.18
CA CYS A 488 14.62 -10.96 6.21
C CYS A 488 14.94 -12.31 6.86
N LYS A 489 14.89 -13.39 6.07
CA LYS A 489 15.51 -14.67 6.43
C LYS A 489 16.99 -14.48 6.76
N GLU A 490 17.52 -15.24 7.72
CA GLU A 490 18.85 -15.04 8.29
C GLU A 490 19.96 -15.05 7.22
N GLU A 491 19.93 -15.95 6.24
CA GLU A 491 20.94 -15.99 5.17
C GLU A 491 20.82 -14.78 4.24
N ARG A 492 19.60 -14.29 4.00
CA ARG A 492 19.34 -13.11 3.17
C ARG A 492 19.72 -11.82 3.88
N LEU A 493 19.48 -11.73 5.19
CA LEU A 493 19.91 -10.63 6.04
C LEU A 493 21.43 -10.45 5.93
N ILE A 494 22.21 -11.54 6.09
CA ILE A 494 23.66 -11.46 5.95
C ILE A 494 24.09 -11.14 4.51
N GLN A 495 23.47 -11.76 3.50
CA GLN A 495 23.78 -11.44 2.09
C GLN A 495 23.57 -9.95 1.77
N VAL A 496 22.49 -9.33 2.27
CA VAL A 496 22.19 -7.90 2.04
C VAL A 496 23.14 -6.99 2.82
N ILE A 497 23.50 -7.33 4.06
CA ILE A 497 24.40 -6.48 4.86
C ILE A 497 25.85 -6.54 4.36
N ASP A 498 26.33 -7.72 3.95
CA ASP A 498 27.64 -7.90 3.29
C ASP A 498 27.67 -7.19 1.94
N ALA A 499 26.59 -7.28 1.16
CA ALA A 499 26.39 -6.53 -0.07
C ALA A 499 26.57 -5.01 0.13
N LEU A 500 25.87 -4.42 1.11
CA LEU A 500 25.95 -3.00 1.43
C LEU A 500 27.37 -2.60 1.90
N ARG A 501 28.03 -3.46 2.68
CA ARG A 501 29.43 -3.29 3.09
C ARG A 501 30.38 -3.24 1.88
N VAL A 502 30.29 -4.22 0.98
CA VAL A 502 31.11 -4.31 -0.26
C VAL A 502 30.87 -3.12 -1.18
N MET A 503 29.64 -2.61 -1.26
CA MET A 503 29.34 -1.40 -2.02
C MET A 503 30.12 -0.17 -1.53
N LEU A 504 30.39 -0.07 -0.21
CA LEU A 504 31.16 1.01 0.42
C LEU A 504 32.69 0.84 0.32
N GLU A 505 33.20 -0.24 -0.27
CA GLU A 505 34.63 -0.35 -0.59
C GLU A 505 35.01 0.55 -1.79
N ASP A 506 34.04 0.86 -2.66
CA ASP A 506 34.22 1.74 -3.81
C ASP A 506 34.36 3.21 -3.41
N GLN A 507 35.40 3.87 -3.94
CA GLN A 507 35.77 5.23 -3.58
C GLN A 507 34.80 6.29 -4.11
N ASP A 508 34.12 6.05 -5.23
CA ASP A 508 33.14 6.98 -5.77
C ASP A 508 31.80 6.89 -5.03
N ILE A 509 31.49 5.72 -4.44
CA ILE A 509 30.27 5.51 -3.66
C ILE A 509 30.43 6.07 -2.24
N VAL A 510 31.49 5.70 -1.50
CA VAL A 510 31.66 6.11 -0.08
C VAL A 510 31.72 7.64 0.10
N LYS A 511 32.32 8.34 -0.87
CA LYS A 511 32.35 9.81 -0.95
C LYS A 511 30.97 10.46 -1.06
N ARG A 512 29.98 9.70 -1.52
CA ARG A 512 28.65 10.18 -1.93
C ARG A 512 27.53 9.59 -1.10
N VAL A 513 27.75 8.49 -0.39
CA VAL A 513 26.72 7.76 0.35
C VAL A 513 27.14 7.55 1.81
N ILE A 514 26.22 7.83 2.73
CA ILE A 514 26.24 7.35 4.11
C ILE A 514 25.10 6.34 4.25
N ILE A 515 25.39 5.16 4.79
CA ILE A 515 24.38 4.14 5.07
C ILE A 515 24.09 4.12 6.56
N VAL A 516 22.82 4.22 6.93
CA VAL A 516 22.31 3.98 8.29
C VAL A 516 21.40 2.76 8.23
N THR A 517 21.68 1.75 9.04
CA THR A 517 21.03 0.44 8.96
C THR A 517 20.30 0.15 10.26
N ALA A 518 18.96 0.09 10.21
CA ALA A 518 18.13 -0.32 11.32
C ALA A 518 17.96 -1.85 11.34
N ILE A 519 18.32 -2.46 12.47
CA ILE A 519 18.30 -3.92 12.63
C ILE A 519 18.11 -4.28 14.11
N ASP A 520 17.58 -5.46 14.41
CA ASP A 520 17.59 -6.02 15.77
C ASP A 520 18.92 -6.75 15.96
N GLU A 521 19.70 -6.35 16.96
CA GLU A 521 21.02 -6.93 17.18
C GLU A 521 20.95 -8.43 17.51
N LYS A 522 19.93 -8.90 18.24
CA LYS A 522 19.80 -10.33 18.59
C LYS A 522 19.54 -11.20 17.35
N ILE A 523 18.82 -10.64 16.36
CA ILE A 523 18.54 -11.32 15.08
C ILE A 523 19.80 -11.32 14.20
N LEU A 524 20.56 -10.23 14.19
CA LEU A 524 21.84 -10.16 13.47
C LEU A 524 22.89 -11.12 14.09
N GLU A 525 23.02 -11.15 15.42
CA GLU A 525 23.91 -12.06 16.15
C GLU A 525 23.60 -13.52 15.79
N ARG A 526 22.32 -13.94 15.89
CA ARG A 526 21.87 -15.27 15.48
C ARG A 526 22.15 -15.59 14.00
N ALA A 527 21.95 -14.62 13.11
CA ALA A 527 22.22 -14.81 11.68
C ALA A 527 23.73 -14.96 11.38
N ILE A 528 24.60 -14.29 12.15
CA ILE A 528 26.06 -14.48 12.10
C ILE A 528 26.43 -15.87 12.65
N GLU A 529 25.85 -16.29 13.76
CA GLU A 529 26.07 -17.64 14.33
C GLU A 529 25.73 -18.74 13.32
N LEU A 530 24.55 -18.67 12.69
CA LEU A 530 24.12 -19.62 11.65
C LEU A 530 25.09 -19.66 10.45
N LYS A 531 25.59 -18.50 10.00
CA LYS A 531 26.58 -18.43 8.90
C LYS A 531 27.91 -19.11 9.23
N TYR A 532 28.30 -19.13 10.51
CA TYR A 532 29.59 -19.69 10.95
C TYR A 532 29.47 -21.02 11.71
N ASN A 533 28.28 -21.61 11.80
CA ASN A 533 28.00 -22.77 12.65
C ASN A 533 28.99 -23.94 12.45
N GLU A 534 29.27 -24.31 11.19
CA GLU A 534 30.24 -25.38 10.83
C GLU A 534 31.69 -25.12 11.28
N PHE A 535 32.05 -23.86 11.51
CA PHE A 535 33.35 -23.45 12.06
C PHE A 535 33.32 -23.37 13.59
N LEU A 536 32.18 -22.95 14.17
CA LEU A 536 32.00 -22.75 15.61
C LEU A 536 31.82 -24.07 16.38
N ASP A 537 31.34 -25.13 15.75
CA ASP A 537 31.23 -26.48 16.36
C ASP A 537 32.59 -27.12 16.74
N LYS A 538 33.71 -26.54 16.30
CA LYS A 538 35.08 -27.04 16.57
C LYS A 538 35.85 -26.25 17.61
N GLU A 539 35.38 -25.06 17.97
CA GLU A 539 36.11 -24.11 18.83
C GLU A 539 35.10 -23.40 19.76
N GLY A 540 35.02 -23.86 21.02
CA GLY A 540 33.89 -23.61 21.93
C GLY A 540 33.53 -22.15 22.27
N ASP A 541 32.42 -21.98 23.00
CA ASP A 541 31.62 -20.74 23.14
C ASP A 541 32.38 -19.41 23.26
N ASN A 542 33.51 -19.36 23.95
CA ASN A 542 34.32 -18.13 24.06
C ASN A 542 34.75 -17.57 22.68
N ARG A 543 34.92 -18.41 21.65
CA ARG A 543 35.26 -17.95 20.30
C ARG A 543 34.07 -17.44 19.51
N LYS A 544 32.85 -17.95 19.77
CA LYS A 544 31.60 -17.47 19.15
C LYS A 544 31.39 -15.98 19.44
N GLY A 545 31.45 -15.59 20.72
CA GLY A 545 31.27 -14.21 21.14
C GLY A 545 32.34 -13.23 20.61
N SER A 546 33.58 -13.71 20.37
CA SER A 546 34.63 -12.90 19.73
C SER A 546 34.34 -12.70 18.24
N LEU A 547 33.97 -13.78 17.53
CA LEU A 547 33.70 -13.75 16.09
C LEU A 547 32.52 -12.81 15.77
N ILE A 548 31.45 -12.84 16.56
CA ILE A 548 30.29 -11.96 16.40
C ILE A 548 30.70 -10.49 16.55
N LYS A 549 31.48 -10.14 17.59
CA LYS A 549 31.96 -8.77 17.81
C LYS A 549 32.83 -8.29 16.65
N GLU A 550 33.81 -9.10 16.26
CA GLU A 550 34.64 -8.81 15.09
C GLU A 550 33.81 -8.61 13.81
N TYR A 551 32.72 -9.36 13.63
CA TYR A 551 31.83 -9.22 12.49
C TYR A 551 31.08 -7.88 12.52
N LEU A 552 30.54 -7.51 13.68
CA LEU A 552 29.87 -6.22 13.89
C LEU A 552 30.84 -5.05 13.65
N ASP A 553 32.07 -5.12 14.17
CA ASP A 553 33.12 -4.10 13.96
C ASP A 553 33.58 -4.01 12.49
N LYS A 554 33.50 -5.12 11.74
CA LYS A 554 33.76 -5.16 10.27
C LYS A 554 32.61 -4.62 9.42
N LEU A 555 31.39 -4.52 9.97
CA LEU A 555 30.22 -3.94 9.32
C LEU A 555 30.05 -2.44 9.65
N PHE A 556 30.17 -2.09 10.94
CA PHE A 556 29.72 -0.81 11.47
C PHE A 556 30.87 0.04 12.02
N ILE A 557 30.92 1.32 11.65
CA ILE A 557 31.87 2.28 12.24
C ILE A 557 31.42 2.79 13.61
N ALA A 558 30.11 2.88 13.82
CA ALA A 558 29.49 3.28 15.06
C ALA A 558 28.03 2.81 15.08
N CYS A 559 27.54 2.45 16.27
CA CYS A 559 26.18 1.98 16.49
C CYS A 559 25.50 2.77 17.61
N ILE A 560 24.21 3.06 17.45
CA ILE A 560 23.32 3.46 18.56
C ILE A 560 22.40 2.28 18.85
N LYS A 561 22.43 1.77 20.09
CA LYS A 561 21.49 0.75 20.57
C LYS A 561 20.41 1.40 21.42
N LEU A 562 19.15 1.13 21.10
CA LEU A 562 18.00 1.52 21.91
C LEU A 562 17.73 0.44 22.97
N PRO A 563 18.08 0.67 24.27
CA PRO A 563 17.94 -0.34 25.31
C PRO A 563 16.46 -0.60 25.64
N PRO A 564 16.10 -1.76 26.24
CA PRO A 564 14.74 -2.03 26.73
C PRO A 564 14.19 -0.92 27.64
N LEU A 565 12.86 -0.80 27.77
CA LEU A 565 12.24 0.23 28.60
C LEU A 565 12.34 -0.11 30.10
N TYR A 566 12.92 0.80 30.88
CA TYR A 566 12.86 0.74 32.35
C TYR A 566 11.46 1.09 32.86
N ASP A 567 11.11 0.67 34.08
CA ASP A 567 9.75 0.82 34.62
C ASP A 567 9.21 2.26 34.66
N LYS A 568 10.07 3.24 34.99
CA LYS A 568 9.69 4.67 34.92
C LYS A 568 9.42 5.12 33.47
N GLU A 569 10.15 4.56 32.51
CA GLU A 569 9.95 4.86 31.09
C GLU A 569 8.67 4.23 30.56
N LYS A 570 8.31 3.02 31.02
CA LYS A 570 7.02 2.38 30.71
C LYS A 570 5.87 3.30 31.11
N GLU A 571 5.91 3.91 32.30
CA GLU A 571 4.90 4.89 32.76
C GLU A 571 4.85 6.14 31.88
N VAL A 572 6.02 6.74 31.59
CA VAL A 572 6.13 7.94 30.73
C VAL A 572 5.62 7.69 29.31
N MET A 573 5.74 6.46 28.80
CA MET A 573 5.19 6.05 27.51
C MET A 573 3.66 5.87 27.57
N ILE A 574 3.11 5.28 28.64
CA ILE A 574 1.66 5.19 28.85
C ILE A 574 1.04 6.59 28.98
N ASP A 575 1.67 7.51 29.72
CA ASP A 575 1.26 8.93 29.76
C ASP A 575 1.23 9.55 28.36
N ALA A 576 2.30 9.39 27.58
CA ALA A 576 2.38 9.96 26.23
C ALA A 576 1.34 9.39 25.24
N TYR A 577 0.79 8.21 25.52
CA TYR A 577 -0.31 7.61 24.78
C TYR A 577 -1.68 8.10 25.27
N ALA A 578 -1.86 8.20 26.59
CA ALA A 578 -3.07 8.70 27.22
C ALA A 578 -3.32 10.19 26.91
N ASP A 579 -2.26 11.03 26.97
CA ASP A 579 -2.27 12.44 26.56
C ASP A 579 -2.87 12.64 25.15
N LYS A 580 -2.65 11.66 24.24
CA LYS A 580 -3.10 11.73 22.85
C LYS A 580 -4.54 11.23 22.66
N ILE A 581 -4.98 10.27 23.47
CA ILE A 581 -6.36 9.78 23.48
C ILE A 581 -7.30 10.78 24.17
N GLY A 582 -6.81 11.44 25.22
CA GLY A 582 -7.60 12.27 26.14
C GLY A 582 -7.78 11.58 27.49
N VAL A 583 -7.62 12.34 28.57
CA VAL A 583 -7.77 11.86 29.95
C VAL A 583 -8.88 12.64 30.64
N GLU A 584 -9.87 11.93 31.18
CA GLU A 584 -10.92 12.51 32.01
C GLU A 584 -10.41 12.70 33.44
N ILE A 585 -10.34 13.95 33.88
CA ILE A 585 -10.02 14.31 35.26
C ILE A 585 -11.34 14.44 36.01
N GLU A 586 -11.62 13.52 36.93
CA GLU A 586 -12.71 13.69 37.88
C GLU A 586 -12.43 14.92 38.76
N GLU A 587 -13.19 16.01 38.58
CA GLU A 587 -13.21 17.11 39.55
C GLU A 587 -13.77 16.59 40.88
N THR A 588 -12.90 16.36 41.85
CA THR A 588 -13.28 15.85 43.17
C THR A 588 -14.16 16.88 43.89
N LYS A 589 -15.44 16.53 44.07
CA LYS A 589 -16.37 17.29 44.94
C LYS A 589 -15.93 17.21 46.41
N LEU A 590 -14.96 18.02 46.79
CA LEU A 590 -14.67 18.36 48.19
C LEU A 590 -15.79 19.26 48.73
N LYS A 591 -16.94 18.63 49.02
CA LYS A 591 -18.04 19.24 49.79
C LYS A 591 -18.14 18.60 51.18
N THR A 592 -17.24 18.99 52.08
CA THR A 592 -17.53 18.90 53.51
C THR A 592 -16.78 19.97 54.31
N GLN A 593 -17.56 20.84 54.96
CA GLN A 593 -17.24 21.55 56.21
C GLN A 593 -15.96 22.39 56.27
N VAL A 594 -16.05 23.63 55.78
CA VAL A 594 -15.61 24.78 56.59
C VAL A 594 -16.85 25.61 56.91
N THR A 595 -17.19 25.67 58.20
CA THR A 595 -18.33 26.41 58.72
C THR A 595 -17.95 27.88 58.91
N SER A 596 -18.85 28.79 58.52
CA SER A 596 -18.86 30.23 58.88
C SER A 596 -17.69 31.12 58.41
N GLY A 597 -18.05 32.17 57.66
CA GLY A 597 -17.33 33.45 57.73
C GLY A 597 -16.68 33.95 56.45
N MET A 598 -17.36 34.92 55.82
CA MET A 598 -16.81 36.03 55.01
C MET A 598 -15.82 35.74 53.86
N ILE A 599 -16.32 36.04 52.66
CA ILE A 599 -15.57 36.17 51.40
C ILE A 599 -14.79 37.50 51.41
N GLU A 600 -13.51 37.51 50.98
CA GLU A 600 -13.07 38.40 49.90
C GLU A 600 -11.65 38.11 49.33
N TYR A 601 -11.39 38.73 48.18
CA TYR A 601 -10.20 38.67 47.30
C TYR A 601 -10.06 37.40 46.43
N LYS A 602 -10.41 37.44 45.14
CA LYS A 602 -9.78 38.16 43.99
C LYS A 602 -8.44 37.55 43.57
N ASP A 603 -8.46 36.73 42.52
CA ASP A 603 -8.09 37.14 41.15
C ASP A 603 -7.63 35.94 40.31
N LEU A 604 -8.46 35.54 39.34
CA LEU A 604 -8.04 34.71 38.21
C LEU A 604 -8.99 34.89 37.01
N LYS A 605 -9.05 36.13 36.49
CA LYS A 605 -9.53 36.41 35.12
C LYS A 605 -9.04 37.78 34.67
N ASN A 606 -7.85 37.82 34.07
CA ASN A 606 -7.48 38.76 33.00
C ASN A 606 -6.17 38.32 32.33
N ILE A 607 -5.87 38.92 31.16
CA ILE A 607 -4.66 38.73 30.36
C ILE A 607 -4.63 37.47 29.46
N LYS A 608 -5.57 37.45 28.51
CA LYS A 608 -5.26 37.49 27.06
C LYS A 608 -6.21 38.56 26.48
N THR A 609 -5.82 39.52 25.64
CA THR A 609 -4.54 39.79 24.96
C THR A 609 -4.53 41.27 24.57
N GLU A 610 -3.39 41.97 24.67
CA GLU A 610 -3.13 43.20 23.92
C GLU A 610 -1.75 43.11 23.29
N VAL A 611 -1.71 43.10 21.96
CA VAL A 611 -0.84 43.84 21.01
C VAL A 611 -1.07 43.17 19.65
N VAL A 612 -2.07 43.64 18.90
CA VAL A 612 -1.97 43.96 17.47
C VAL A 612 -3.03 45.03 17.20
N GLU A 613 -2.59 46.28 17.04
CA GLU A 613 -3.41 47.31 16.41
C GLU A 613 -2.63 47.85 15.20
N SER A 614 -3.13 47.56 14.01
CA SER A 614 -2.92 48.41 12.83
C SER A 614 -3.92 48.08 11.72
N GLU A 615 -4.71 49.09 11.38
CA GLU A 615 -5.49 49.27 10.16
C GLU A 615 -6.86 48.56 10.02
N SER A 616 -7.86 49.44 10.03
CA SER A 616 -9.28 49.24 9.84
C SER A 616 -9.70 49.13 8.36
N LYS A 617 -10.88 48.53 8.11
CA LYS A 617 -12.03 49.25 7.52
C LYS A 617 -13.29 48.39 7.33
N SER A 618 -14.44 48.99 7.66
CA SER A 618 -15.81 48.71 7.16
C SER A 618 -16.44 47.33 7.49
N LEU A 619 -17.75 47.19 7.78
CA LEU A 619 -18.86 48.17 7.86
C LEU A 619 -19.95 47.70 8.85
N ASN A 620 -20.79 48.63 9.31
CA ASN A 620 -22.02 48.43 10.13
C ASN A 620 -23.07 47.52 9.44
N GLY A 621 -24.10 46.93 10.08
CA GLY A 621 -24.60 47.00 11.48
C GLY A 621 -25.34 45.69 11.86
N TYR A 622 -26.44 45.63 12.64
CA TYR A 622 -27.29 46.66 13.28
C TYR A 622 -27.90 46.13 14.62
N LEU A 623 -29.21 46.31 14.93
CA LEU A 623 -29.89 45.83 16.16
C LEU A 623 -31.27 45.18 15.90
N GLY A 624 -31.77 44.41 16.88
CA GLY A 624 -33.19 43.99 17.05
C GLY A 624 -33.32 42.48 17.29
N VAL A 625 -33.34 41.97 18.53
CA VAL A 625 -34.49 41.88 19.45
C VAL A 625 -35.73 41.23 18.81
N GLU A 626 -35.91 39.93 19.06
CA GLU A 626 -37.18 39.38 19.55
C GLU A 626 -36.94 38.09 20.36
N LYS A 627 -37.92 37.68 21.17
CA LYS A 627 -37.78 36.66 22.22
C LYS A 627 -38.83 35.55 22.07
N GLN A 628 -38.52 34.41 22.70
CA GLN A 628 -39.44 33.55 23.49
C GLN A 628 -39.99 32.23 22.94
N GLU A 629 -39.84 31.84 21.67
CA GLU A 629 -40.36 30.52 21.21
C GLU A 629 -39.36 29.36 21.20
N GLU A 630 -38.04 29.59 21.08
CA GLU A 630 -37.04 28.50 20.94
C GLU A 630 -36.85 27.61 22.20
N LYS A 631 -37.35 28.02 23.38
CA LYS A 631 -37.07 27.34 24.66
C LYS A 631 -37.82 26.03 24.91
N LYS A 632 -38.75 25.63 24.03
CA LYS A 632 -39.43 24.32 24.14
C LYS A 632 -38.76 23.20 23.33
N ILE A 633 -38.06 23.53 22.24
CA ILE A 633 -37.44 22.52 21.35
C ILE A 633 -36.16 21.93 21.98
N ILE A 634 -35.42 22.74 22.74
CA ILE A 634 -34.11 22.38 23.35
C ILE A 634 -34.21 21.26 24.41
N ILE A 635 -35.41 20.94 24.93
CA ILE A 635 -35.58 19.93 26.00
C ILE A 635 -35.83 18.51 25.46
N GLU A 636 -36.27 18.35 24.21
CA GLU A 636 -36.58 17.02 23.64
C GLU A 636 -35.46 16.45 22.75
N GLU A 637 -34.54 17.27 22.23
CA GLU A 637 -33.38 16.81 21.45
C GLU A 637 -32.26 16.16 22.30
N SER A 638 -32.36 16.17 23.63
CA SER A 638 -31.32 15.63 24.53
C SER A 638 -31.37 14.10 24.73
N LYS A 639 -31.91 13.33 23.77
CA LYS A 639 -31.96 11.86 23.81
C LYS A 639 -31.51 11.22 22.49
N LYS A 640 -30.37 10.53 22.58
CA LYS A 640 -29.67 9.69 21.57
C LYS A 640 -28.66 10.37 20.65
N THR A 641 -27.42 10.46 21.14
CA THR A 641 -26.22 9.99 20.42
C THR A 641 -25.09 9.78 21.43
N GLU A 642 -24.76 8.53 21.76
CA GLU A 642 -23.54 8.23 22.52
C GLU A 642 -22.34 8.22 21.56
N GLU A 643 -21.66 9.37 21.44
CA GLU A 643 -20.35 9.41 20.79
C GLU A 643 -19.32 8.68 21.67
N SER A 644 -18.83 7.52 21.20
CA SER A 644 -17.77 6.74 21.85
C SER A 644 -16.40 7.41 21.71
N THR A 645 -16.22 8.52 22.42
CA THR A 645 -14.89 9.07 22.67
C THR A 645 -14.12 8.12 23.59
N TYR A 646 -12.98 7.60 23.12
CA TYR A 646 -12.15 6.59 23.81
C TYR A 646 -11.41 7.12 25.06
N ILE A 647 -11.98 8.08 25.78
CA ILE A 647 -11.33 8.81 26.87
C ILE A 647 -10.92 7.84 28.00
N ILE A 648 -9.72 8.04 28.56
CA ILE A 648 -9.19 7.26 29.68
C ILE A 648 -9.49 8.00 30.98
N LYS A 649 -10.08 7.34 31.99
CA LYS A 649 -10.27 8.00 33.30
C LYS A 649 -8.96 8.09 34.06
N SER A 650 -8.78 9.14 34.86
CA SER A 650 -7.59 9.33 35.70
C SER A 650 -7.23 8.10 36.57
N LYS A 651 -8.24 7.41 37.12
CA LYS A 651 -8.06 6.14 37.87
C LYS A 651 -7.60 4.98 36.98
N GLU A 652 -8.19 4.83 35.79
CA GLU A 652 -7.78 3.81 34.80
C GLU A 652 -6.33 4.01 34.36
N LEU A 653 -5.90 5.27 34.19
CA LEU A 653 -4.52 5.62 33.86
C LEU A 653 -3.52 5.21 34.96
N ILE A 654 -3.88 5.37 36.24
CA ILE A 654 -3.06 4.91 37.37
C ILE A 654 -2.93 3.38 37.35
N LEU A 655 -4.03 2.66 37.09
CA LEU A 655 -4.00 1.19 36.96
C LEU A 655 -3.13 0.75 35.77
N LEU A 656 -3.31 1.36 34.60
CA LEU A 656 -2.52 1.09 33.40
C LEU A 656 -1.01 1.23 33.65
N LYS A 657 -0.58 2.28 34.36
CA LYS A 657 0.83 2.46 34.77
C LYS A 657 1.30 1.35 35.72
N GLY A 658 0.50 1.04 36.74
CA GLY A 658 0.83 0.00 37.73
C GLY A 658 0.96 -1.40 37.11
N TYR A 659 0.10 -1.75 36.15
CA TYR A 659 0.17 -3.03 35.44
C TYR A 659 1.21 -3.02 34.31
N ALA A 660 1.50 -1.89 33.66
CA ALA A 660 2.58 -1.78 32.68
C ALA A 660 3.96 -2.12 33.26
N LYS A 661 4.20 -1.82 34.55
CA LYS A 661 5.43 -2.23 35.27
C LYS A 661 5.56 -3.75 35.37
N LYS A 662 4.46 -4.45 35.63
CA LYS A 662 4.39 -5.91 35.78
C LYS A 662 4.57 -6.70 34.46
N LEU A 663 4.65 -6.01 33.33
CA LEU A 663 4.96 -6.65 32.04
C LEU A 663 6.41 -7.13 32.03
N GLU A 664 6.60 -8.44 31.86
CA GLU A 664 7.90 -9.10 31.88
C GLU A 664 8.58 -9.13 30.49
N GLY A 665 9.91 -9.25 30.52
CA GLY A 665 10.79 -9.22 29.34
C GLY A 665 11.14 -7.80 28.86
N ASP A 666 11.81 -7.74 27.69
CA ASP A 666 12.31 -6.51 27.09
C ASP A 666 11.18 -5.68 26.44
N ILE A 667 10.41 -4.96 27.25
CA ILE A 667 9.19 -4.27 26.78
C ILE A 667 9.50 -3.15 25.77
N THR A 668 8.79 -3.16 24.64
CA THR A 668 8.88 -2.09 23.63
C THR A 668 7.69 -1.11 23.68
N PRO A 669 7.87 0.15 23.23
CA PRO A 669 6.79 1.13 23.06
C PRO A 669 5.58 0.58 22.30
N ARG A 670 5.79 -0.22 21.25
CA ARG A 670 4.71 -0.86 20.49
C ARG A 670 3.93 -1.85 21.36
N GLN A 671 4.60 -2.67 22.16
CA GLN A 671 3.95 -3.61 23.07
C GLN A 671 3.14 -2.89 24.16
N LEU A 672 3.64 -1.79 24.73
CA LEU A 672 2.86 -0.96 25.68
C LEU A 672 1.59 -0.37 25.04
N ARG A 673 1.68 0.06 23.77
CA ARG A 673 0.54 0.57 23.01
C ARG A 673 -0.50 -0.53 22.76
N ILE A 674 -0.06 -1.73 22.41
CA ILE A 674 -0.91 -2.91 22.22
C ILE A 674 -1.58 -3.32 23.54
N PHE A 675 -0.83 -3.36 24.65
CA PHE A 675 -1.36 -3.60 26.00
C PHE A 675 -2.48 -2.61 26.35
N MET A 676 -2.24 -1.32 26.15
CA MET A 676 -3.25 -0.28 26.42
C MET A 676 -4.48 -0.41 25.51
N TYR A 677 -4.30 -0.65 24.21
CA TYR A 677 -5.43 -0.87 23.29
C TYR A 677 -6.24 -2.14 23.63
N ARG A 678 -5.59 -3.20 24.12
CA ARG A 678 -6.29 -4.42 24.56
C ARG A 678 -7.13 -4.17 25.81
N TYR A 679 -6.63 -3.36 26.74
CA TYR A 679 -7.43 -2.91 27.88
C TYR A 679 -8.62 -2.05 27.43
N LEU A 680 -8.42 -1.07 26.53
CA LEU A 680 -9.50 -0.22 26.02
C LEU A 680 -10.58 -1.05 25.31
N LEU A 681 -10.16 -1.97 24.43
CA LEU A 681 -11.07 -2.91 23.76
C LEU A 681 -11.82 -3.78 24.77
N ALA A 682 -11.15 -4.29 25.81
CA ALA A 682 -11.80 -5.09 26.85
C ALA A 682 -12.84 -4.27 27.64
N ARG A 683 -12.48 -3.04 28.05
CA ARG A 683 -13.36 -2.11 28.77
C ARG A 683 -14.58 -1.74 27.94
N ASP A 684 -14.39 -1.46 26.65
CA ASP A 684 -15.47 -0.98 25.77
C ASP A 684 -16.39 -2.14 25.35
N LEU A 685 -15.86 -3.35 25.13
CA LEU A 685 -16.69 -4.55 25.01
C LEU A 685 -17.45 -4.84 26.32
N ALA A 686 -16.78 -4.75 27.47
CA ALA A 686 -17.41 -4.96 28.77
C ALA A 686 -18.52 -3.95 29.07
N LYS A 687 -18.38 -2.68 28.62
CA LYS A 687 -19.47 -1.68 28.68
C LYS A 687 -20.72 -2.22 27.96
N SER A 688 -20.58 -2.82 26.78
CA SER A 688 -21.71 -3.40 26.02
C SER A 688 -22.41 -4.54 26.77
N PHE A 689 -21.66 -5.42 27.45
CA PHE A 689 -22.22 -6.50 28.28
C PHE A 689 -22.71 -6.04 29.67
N ASN A 690 -22.48 -4.76 30.03
CA ASN A 690 -22.82 -4.16 31.32
C ASN A 690 -23.90 -3.09 31.18
N ASN A 691 -24.92 -3.34 30.36
CA ASN A 691 -26.05 -2.42 30.12
C ASN A 691 -25.63 -1.02 29.63
N ASN A 692 -24.56 -0.94 28.83
CA ASN A 692 -23.90 0.31 28.41
C ASN A 692 -23.32 1.17 29.57
N ILE A 693 -23.16 0.61 30.76
CA ILE A 693 -22.51 1.27 31.90
C ILE A 693 -21.02 0.88 31.93
N ALA A 694 -20.12 1.84 32.14
CA ALA A 694 -18.70 1.54 32.26
C ALA A 694 -18.44 0.52 33.40
N PRO A 695 -17.57 -0.48 33.19
CA PRO A 695 -17.33 -1.53 34.18
C PRO A 695 -16.70 -0.97 35.47
N SER A 696 -16.88 -1.71 36.59
CA SER A 696 -16.38 -1.29 37.90
C SER A 696 -14.84 -1.23 37.95
N GLU A 697 -14.27 -0.46 38.88
CA GLU A 697 -12.81 -0.40 39.04
C GLU A 697 -12.21 -1.78 39.39
N GLU A 698 -12.96 -2.61 40.13
CA GLU A 698 -12.60 -4.00 40.44
C GLU A 698 -12.52 -4.86 39.16
N TRP A 699 -13.50 -4.72 38.26
CA TRP A 699 -13.45 -5.37 36.94
C TRP A 699 -12.26 -4.89 36.11
N CYS A 700 -11.99 -3.58 36.07
CA CYS A 700 -10.85 -3.02 35.34
C CYS A 700 -9.50 -3.53 35.88
N ARG A 701 -9.35 -3.68 37.21
CA ARG A 701 -8.17 -4.31 37.83
C ARG A 701 -8.05 -5.78 37.44
N TYR A 702 -9.15 -6.54 37.47
CA TYR A 702 -9.18 -7.94 37.09
C TYR A 702 -8.78 -8.15 35.62
N ALA A 703 -9.41 -7.41 34.71
CA ALA A 703 -9.10 -7.45 33.27
C ALA A 703 -7.62 -7.11 33.00
N LEU A 704 -7.09 -6.03 33.60
CA LEU A 704 -5.67 -5.68 33.49
C LEU A 704 -4.76 -6.78 34.07
N SER A 705 -5.11 -7.39 35.20
CA SER A 705 -4.30 -8.49 35.75
C SER A 705 -4.24 -9.69 34.82
N LYS A 706 -5.37 -10.11 34.22
CA LYS A 706 -5.40 -11.26 33.31
C LYS A 706 -4.76 -10.97 31.95
N ILE A 707 -4.85 -9.73 31.45
CA ILE A 707 -4.11 -9.30 30.25
C ILE A 707 -2.60 -9.38 30.48
N VAL A 708 -2.10 -8.99 31.67
CA VAL A 708 -0.67 -9.14 32.02
C VAL A 708 -0.31 -10.60 32.23
N GLU A 709 -1.10 -11.36 32.99
CA GLU A 709 -0.85 -12.77 33.31
C GLU A 709 -0.74 -13.62 32.03
N ASN A 710 -1.75 -13.58 31.14
CA ASN A 710 -1.72 -14.32 29.88
C ASN A 710 -0.54 -13.93 28.98
N ARG A 711 -0.06 -12.68 29.08
CA ARG A 711 1.05 -12.19 28.26
C ARG A 711 2.43 -12.48 28.86
N ASN A 712 2.53 -12.74 30.16
CA ASN A 712 3.77 -13.14 30.83
C ASN A 712 3.93 -14.68 30.88
N LYS A 713 2.85 -15.46 30.73
CA LYS A 713 2.91 -16.93 30.66
C LYS A 713 3.88 -17.40 29.58
N ASN A 714 4.76 -18.34 29.94
CA ASN A 714 5.66 -18.99 29.00
C ASN A 714 4.91 -20.14 28.30
N PHE A 715 5.12 -20.29 26.99
CA PHE A 715 4.45 -21.28 26.14
C PHE A 715 4.59 -22.75 26.61
N ILE A 716 5.55 -23.03 27.49
CA ILE A 716 5.85 -24.35 28.08
C ILE A 716 4.82 -24.76 29.15
N GLU A 717 4.11 -23.80 29.78
CA GLU A 717 3.09 -24.11 30.82
C GLU A 717 1.74 -24.54 30.23
N PHE A 718 1.56 -24.50 28.91
CA PHE A 718 0.29 -24.82 28.24
C PHE A 718 0.01 -26.34 28.17
N GLU A 719 1.03 -27.21 28.27
CA GLU A 719 0.84 -28.67 28.24
C GLU A 719 0.54 -29.28 29.62
N ASN A 720 0.79 -28.57 30.72
CA ASN A 720 0.69 -29.11 32.09
C ASN A 720 -0.46 -28.54 32.93
N ASN A 721 -1.13 -27.48 32.47
CA ASN A 721 -2.30 -26.94 33.18
C ASN A 721 -3.57 -27.56 32.61
N GLU A 722 -4.14 -28.51 33.36
CA GLU A 722 -5.56 -28.81 33.26
C GLU A 722 -6.36 -27.49 33.33
N ILE A 723 -7.45 -27.40 32.58
CA ILE A 723 -8.35 -26.25 32.60
C ILE A 723 -8.91 -26.13 34.03
N GLU A 724 -8.36 -25.20 34.83
CA GLU A 724 -8.84 -24.94 36.18
C GLU A 724 -10.34 -24.65 36.12
N LYS A 725 -11.12 -25.48 36.84
CA LYS A 725 -12.57 -25.44 36.78
C LYS A 725 -13.11 -24.07 37.18
N GLU A 726 -14.19 -23.72 36.50
CA GLU A 726 -15.15 -22.67 36.80
C GLU A 726 -15.24 -22.42 38.32
N SER A 727 -14.70 -21.28 38.77
CA SER A 727 -14.82 -20.81 40.15
C SER A 727 -15.29 -19.36 40.15
N ASP A 728 -16.22 -19.06 41.06
CA ASP A 728 -17.02 -17.84 41.07
C ASP A 728 -16.18 -16.56 40.91
N ILE A 729 -16.35 -15.87 39.77
CA ILE A 729 -15.79 -14.53 39.57
C ILE A 729 -16.59 -13.54 40.42
N LYS A 730 -16.21 -13.39 41.69
CA LYS A 730 -16.79 -12.46 42.67
C LYS A 730 -16.34 -11.02 42.43
N ILE A 731 -16.62 -10.49 41.23
CA ILE A 731 -16.48 -9.06 40.92
C ILE A 731 -17.80 -8.38 41.28
N ASN A 732 -17.72 -7.33 42.09
CA ASN A 732 -18.89 -6.55 42.51
C ASN A 732 -19.12 -5.36 41.57
N GLY A 733 -20.38 -4.92 41.48
CA GLY A 733 -20.77 -3.74 40.70
C GLY A 733 -20.75 -3.94 39.17
N VAL A 734 -20.98 -5.18 38.70
CA VAL A 734 -21.13 -5.54 37.28
C VAL A 734 -22.35 -6.45 37.07
N SER A 735 -22.94 -6.42 35.87
CA SER A 735 -24.04 -7.32 35.47
C SER A 735 -23.62 -8.80 35.49
N GLU A 736 -24.58 -9.71 35.69
CA GLU A 736 -24.30 -11.15 35.58
C GLU A 736 -23.85 -11.54 34.15
N GLU A 737 -24.46 -10.94 33.11
CA GLU A 737 -24.05 -11.11 31.71
C GLU A 737 -22.57 -10.76 31.48
N LEU A 738 -22.06 -9.69 32.13
CA LEU A 738 -20.63 -9.36 32.07
C LEU A 738 -19.80 -10.38 32.85
N LYS A 739 -20.24 -10.87 34.02
CA LYS A 739 -19.49 -11.90 34.76
C LYS A 739 -19.31 -13.18 33.94
N GLU A 740 -20.40 -13.72 33.38
CA GLU A 740 -20.38 -14.89 32.49
C GLU A 740 -19.50 -14.66 31.25
N SER A 741 -19.55 -13.47 30.67
CA SER A 741 -18.78 -13.13 29.46
C SER A 741 -17.31 -12.78 29.72
N THR A 742 -16.93 -12.45 30.97
CA THR A 742 -15.62 -11.85 31.30
C THR A 742 -14.43 -12.72 30.84
N GLN A 743 -14.49 -14.05 31.03
CA GLN A 743 -13.40 -14.93 30.59
C GLN A 743 -13.26 -14.94 29.06
N LYS A 744 -14.38 -15.02 28.33
CA LYS A 744 -14.39 -14.99 26.85
C LYS A 744 -13.89 -13.64 26.33
N LEU A 745 -14.29 -12.54 26.96
CA LEU A 745 -13.80 -11.18 26.64
C LEU A 745 -12.28 -11.07 26.82
N ILE A 746 -11.74 -11.60 27.91
CA ILE A 746 -10.30 -11.64 28.16
C ILE A 746 -9.59 -12.51 27.11
N ALA A 747 -10.12 -13.68 26.76
CA ALA A 747 -9.56 -14.52 25.69
C ALA A 747 -9.54 -13.82 24.31
N ILE A 748 -10.58 -13.03 23.99
CA ILE A 748 -10.65 -12.25 22.76
C ILE A 748 -9.56 -11.15 22.72
N VAL A 749 -9.34 -10.42 23.82
CA VAL A 749 -8.36 -9.32 23.86
C VAL A 749 -6.93 -9.76 24.23
N ALA A 750 -6.78 -10.94 24.83
CA ALA A 750 -5.54 -11.55 25.27
C ALA A 750 -5.40 -13.02 24.79
N PRO A 751 -5.39 -13.27 23.46
CA PRO A 751 -5.28 -14.61 22.87
C PRO A 751 -3.82 -15.11 22.80
N TYR A 752 -3.02 -14.81 23.84
CA TYR A 752 -1.63 -15.24 23.95
C TYR A 752 -1.54 -16.60 24.64
#